data_AF-A0A2W6ARC8-F1
#
_entry.id   AF-A0A2W6ARC8-F1
#
_cell.length_a   1.000
_cell.length_b   1.000
_cell.length_c   1.000
_cell.angle_alpha   90.00
_cell.angle_beta   90.00
_cell.angle_gamma   90.00
#
_symmetry.space_group_name_H-M   'P 1'
#
loop_
_entity.id
_entity.type
_entity.pdbx_description
1 polymer ?
#
loop_
_entity_poly.entity_id
_entity_poly.type
_entity_poly.pdbx_seq_one_letter_code
_entity_poly.pdbx_strand_id
1 'polypeptide(L)'
;MLSEAIKALFGRPNPRDFAHSPASIIRVMARPLRPLHTSALLHPPEHRLVPSRWSSSWTALAIAAMTAGYGLLFGWLSLEAYWGYQMHALDMGNMGQAAWNTVHGHPFFFTNMRLHYAIEAWNTTTRLSFHVEPLFPFISLVYLVRPSPESLLVLQTMAIASGAPAVYWLARDQLESRILALLFAVVYLCFPALQAMNLYEFHAVALATPLLLYAFLFALRHQYAPFVLCSLAAVGTKEEIGLVVALFGLYVAVINGDRKVGLGLAAFSGAWSLFAVLVIEHHYRQPGTLTYVRFRYGYAGHGLGAILRTAVFHPSVIAGKVLIWTKVRYLVRLLAPAGFLALLNPLTLLLGLPTLALNLLSQEPHMYSALGDNSAELIAVVMISAILGAKRLLRVLQFWFSRGRAIALLGLYVVLAVLWTQRSLGFLPGAANWQVASIGPHQRLADRFLRMVPATVPVSTQDQLDPHLSSRHYLYLLEDTGRIPPLASANYILLDASAPTYPLPSYQLHDRAVSFLRQPGWGVAAASDGLILLEYGAPAKTIPGSFYSFMNAGSTSGDHPLHGAFGHLKLLGYSVDHTDLANQYPANLDYRIFVQPTRPVRHNLQPVLFARMGGHVIQCNAQPLGLAWLPTTRWRPGYRYVIRMSPMQIDWQTFGTAQVYAGFRPAPTDPYRFSCDQMWKKHGPLWHVGSVTIGF
;
A
#
# COMPACT_ATOMS: atom_id res chain seq x y z
N MET A 1 -40.91 18.38 -2.39
CA MET A 1 -40.15 19.12 -3.42
C MET A 1 -39.54 18.23 -4.53
N LEU A 2 -39.19 16.96 -4.30
CA LEU A 2 -38.76 16.05 -5.39
C LEU A 2 -39.93 15.47 -6.24
N SER A 3 -41.16 15.47 -5.70
CA SER A 3 -42.36 14.98 -6.39
C SER A 3 -42.96 15.96 -7.41
N GLU A 4 -42.65 17.25 -7.32
CA GLU A 4 -43.19 18.28 -8.23
C GLU A 4 -42.28 18.54 -9.43
N ALA A 5 -40.98 18.19 -9.35
CA ALA A 5 -40.06 18.24 -10.48
C ALA A 5 -40.30 17.13 -11.53
N ILE A 6 -40.92 16.01 -11.12
CA ILE A 6 -41.18 14.86 -12.02
C ILE A 6 -42.45 15.09 -12.87
N LYS A 7 -43.40 15.90 -12.40
CA LYS A 7 -44.65 16.20 -13.13
C LYS A 7 -44.48 17.19 -14.28
N ALA A 8 -43.36 17.92 -14.35
CA ALA A 8 -43.08 18.88 -15.41
C ALA A 8 -42.40 18.26 -16.65
N LEU A 9 -41.85 17.04 -16.54
CA LEU A 9 -41.05 16.40 -17.60
C LEU A 9 -41.86 15.43 -18.50
N PHE A 10 -43.08 15.08 -18.13
CA PHE A 10 -43.94 14.18 -18.90
C PHE A 10 -45.31 14.81 -19.13
N GLY A 11 -45.48 15.44 -20.30
CA GLY A 11 -46.77 15.96 -20.76
C GLY A 11 -47.84 14.87 -20.78
N ARG A 12 -49.08 15.25 -20.45
CA ARG A 12 -50.26 14.37 -20.36
C ARG A 12 -50.49 13.60 -21.68
N PRO A 13 -50.70 12.27 -21.67
CA PRO A 13 -51.18 11.55 -22.83
C PRO A 13 -52.67 11.83 -23.10
N ASN A 14 -53.03 11.83 -24.38
CA ASN A 14 -54.36 12.08 -24.93
C ASN A 14 -55.33 10.90 -24.61
N PRO A 15 -56.56 11.13 -24.11
CA PRO A 15 -57.44 10.05 -23.64
C PRO A 15 -58.28 9.38 -24.75
N ARG A 16 -57.69 8.99 -25.88
CA ARG A 16 -58.43 8.33 -26.98
C ARG A 16 -57.99 6.92 -27.40
N ASP A 17 -57.00 6.31 -26.75
CA ASP A 17 -56.47 5.01 -27.21
C ASP A 17 -56.80 3.79 -26.33
N PHE A 18 -57.82 3.87 -25.47
CA PHE A 18 -58.32 2.68 -24.75
C PHE A 18 -59.67 2.22 -25.25
N ALA A 19 -59.66 1.49 -26.36
CA ALA A 19 -60.79 0.67 -26.78
C ALA A 19 -60.31 -0.57 -27.53
N HIS A 20 -59.71 -1.56 -26.86
CA HIS A 20 -59.74 -2.95 -27.34
C HIS A 20 -59.70 -3.97 -26.18
N SER A 21 -60.53 -5.01 -26.35
CA SER A 21 -61.01 -6.02 -25.39
C SER A 21 -59.96 -7.04 -24.90
N PRO A 22 -60.21 -7.77 -23.77
CA PRO A 22 -59.25 -8.70 -23.11
C PRO A 22 -58.87 -9.97 -23.89
N ALA A 23 -59.24 -10.10 -25.17
CA ALA A 23 -59.04 -11.32 -25.95
C ALA A 23 -57.72 -11.37 -26.76
N SER A 24 -56.91 -10.30 -26.77
CA SER A 24 -55.66 -10.21 -27.55
C SER A 24 -54.39 -10.65 -26.79
N ILE A 25 -54.46 -10.81 -25.47
CA ILE A 25 -53.29 -11.17 -24.64
C ILE A 25 -52.99 -12.69 -24.66
N ILE A 26 -53.98 -13.53 -24.98
CA ILE A 26 -53.83 -15.00 -24.93
C ILE A 26 -53.21 -15.59 -26.22
N ARG A 27 -53.13 -14.83 -27.33
CA ARG A 27 -52.54 -15.32 -28.60
C ARG A 27 -51.03 -15.10 -28.76
N VAL A 28 -50.36 -14.39 -27.85
CA VAL A 28 -48.90 -14.19 -27.91
C VAL A 28 -48.13 -15.35 -27.23
N MET A 29 -48.79 -16.17 -26.40
CA MET A 29 -48.16 -17.28 -25.67
C MET A 29 -48.14 -18.62 -26.42
N ALA A 30 -48.66 -18.71 -27.65
CA ALA A 30 -48.74 -19.96 -28.42
C ALA A 30 -47.82 -19.99 -29.65
N ARG A 31 -46.56 -19.54 -29.52
CA ARG A 31 -45.51 -19.87 -30.51
C ARG A 31 -44.69 -21.05 -29.99
N PRO A 32 -44.47 -22.11 -30.79
CA PRO A 32 -43.63 -23.22 -30.36
C PRO A 32 -42.21 -22.73 -30.10
N LEU A 33 -41.68 -23.05 -28.93
CA LEU A 33 -40.27 -22.89 -28.59
C LEU A 33 -39.45 -23.68 -29.61
N ARG A 34 -38.72 -22.99 -30.49
CA ARG A 34 -37.64 -23.63 -31.25
C ARG A 34 -36.61 -24.14 -30.24
N PRO A 35 -36.14 -25.40 -30.34
CA PRO A 35 -35.11 -25.89 -29.44
C PRO A 35 -33.86 -25.02 -29.59
N LEU A 36 -33.41 -24.45 -28.47
CA LEU A 36 -32.10 -23.81 -28.37
C LEU A 36 -31.05 -24.89 -28.63
N HIS A 37 -30.50 -24.90 -29.85
CA HIS A 37 -29.32 -25.70 -30.15
C HIS A 37 -28.18 -25.26 -29.21
N THR A 38 -27.86 -26.13 -28.26
CA THR A 38 -26.76 -26.03 -27.29
C THR A 38 -25.37 -26.07 -27.94
N SER A 39 -25.28 -26.23 -29.26
CA SER A 39 -24.01 -26.25 -30.01
C SER A 39 -23.46 -24.86 -30.38
N ALA A 40 -24.23 -23.78 -30.21
CA ALA A 40 -23.78 -22.43 -30.57
C ALA A 40 -22.90 -21.72 -29.50
N LEU A 41 -22.64 -22.37 -28.36
CA LEU A 41 -21.78 -21.85 -27.28
C LEU A 41 -20.32 -22.33 -27.36
N LEU A 42 -19.97 -23.18 -28.34
CA LEU A 42 -18.67 -23.85 -28.42
C LEU A 42 -17.82 -23.48 -29.64
N HIS A 43 -18.30 -22.57 -30.52
CA HIS A 43 -17.51 -22.08 -31.64
C HIS A 43 -17.09 -20.62 -31.41
N PRO A 44 -15.78 -20.30 -31.37
CA PRO A 44 -15.35 -18.91 -31.34
C PRO A 44 -15.77 -18.25 -32.68
N PRO A 45 -16.36 -17.05 -32.66
CA PRO A 45 -16.55 -16.30 -33.89
C PRO A 45 -15.17 -16.02 -34.50
N GLU A 46 -15.01 -16.26 -35.80
CA GLU A 46 -13.82 -15.88 -36.56
C GLU A 46 -13.54 -14.38 -36.32
N HIS A 47 -12.50 -14.11 -35.54
CA HIS A 47 -12.02 -12.76 -35.31
C HIS A 47 -11.41 -12.25 -36.62
N ARG A 48 -12.15 -11.42 -37.36
CA ARG A 48 -11.54 -10.55 -38.37
C ARG A 48 -10.50 -9.67 -37.67
N LEU A 49 -9.23 -10.03 -37.85
CA LEU A 49 -8.09 -9.20 -37.50
C LEU A 49 -8.23 -7.88 -38.25
N VAL A 50 -8.73 -6.85 -37.56
CA VAL A 50 -8.67 -5.48 -38.09
C VAL A 50 -7.18 -5.16 -38.26
N PRO A 51 -6.71 -4.81 -39.48
CA PRO A 51 -5.30 -4.63 -39.75
C PRO A 51 -4.68 -3.65 -38.76
N SER A 52 -3.55 -4.05 -38.17
CA SER A 52 -2.69 -3.22 -37.34
C SER A 52 -2.02 -2.16 -38.20
N ARG A 53 -2.75 -1.11 -38.55
CA ARG A 53 -2.14 0.18 -38.88
C ARG A 53 -2.47 1.09 -37.73
N TRP A 54 -1.41 1.71 -37.21
CA TRP A 54 -1.40 2.64 -36.10
C TRP A 54 -2.73 3.38 -36.03
N SER A 55 -3.39 3.24 -34.88
CA SER A 55 -4.65 3.90 -34.56
C SER A 55 -4.59 5.36 -35.03
N SER A 56 -5.70 5.93 -35.53
CA SER A 56 -5.80 7.36 -35.86
C SER A 56 -4.92 8.19 -34.93
N SER A 57 -4.02 9.01 -35.46
CA SER A 57 -2.87 9.58 -34.73
C SER A 57 -3.23 10.17 -33.35
N TRP A 58 -4.46 10.67 -33.20
CA TRP A 58 -4.99 11.20 -31.94
C TRP A 58 -5.16 10.17 -30.81
N THR A 59 -5.58 8.91 -31.06
CA THR A 59 -5.74 7.92 -29.97
C THR A 59 -4.41 7.46 -29.42
N ALA A 60 -3.40 7.32 -30.30
CA ALA A 60 -2.03 7.01 -29.90
C ALA A 60 -1.44 8.16 -29.07
N LEU A 61 -1.66 9.41 -29.51
CA LEU A 61 -1.25 10.58 -28.75
C LEU A 61 -1.97 10.67 -27.39
N ALA A 62 -3.28 10.40 -27.35
CA ALA A 62 -4.07 10.43 -26.12
C ALA A 62 -3.57 9.38 -25.10
N ILE A 63 -3.36 8.13 -25.53
CA ILE A 63 -2.86 7.10 -24.60
C ILE A 63 -1.43 7.39 -24.15
N ALA A 64 -0.57 7.90 -25.03
CA ALA A 64 0.79 8.31 -24.66
C ALA A 64 0.76 9.47 -23.66
N ALA A 65 -0.08 10.49 -23.88
CA ALA A 65 -0.24 11.62 -22.98
C ALA A 65 -0.79 11.19 -21.61
N MET A 66 -1.78 10.30 -21.58
CA MET A 66 -2.34 9.76 -20.32
C MET A 66 -1.30 8.93 -19.55
N THR A 67 -0.56 8.07 -20.26
CA THR A 67 0.49 7.23 -19.68
C THR A 67 1.62 8.09 -19.10
N ALA A 68 2.10 9.07 -19.87
CA ALA A 68 3.12 10.01 -19.43
C ALA A 68 2.62 10.90 -18.29
N GLY A 69 1.37 11.39 -18.35
CA GLY A 69 0.77 12.22 -17.31
C GLY A 69 0.67 11.49 -15.97
N TYR A 70 0.23 10.23 -15.97
CA TYR A 70 0.27 9.38 -14.79
C TYR A 70 1.70 9.17 -14.31
N GLY A 71 2.61 8.77 -15.21
CA GLY A 71 3.99 8.48 -14.88
C GLY A 71 4.73 9.67 -14.24
N LEU A 72 4.50 10.89 -14.76
CA LEU A 72 5.09 12.11 -14.21
C LEU A 72 4.49 12.47 -12.86
N LEU A 73 3.16 12.43 -12.71
CA LEU A 73 2.48 12.80 -11.46
C LEU A 73 2.83 11.82 -10.33
N PHE A 74 2.61 10.53 -10.57
CA PHE A 74 2.81 9.50 -9.56
C PHE A 74 4.30 9.20 -9.32
N GLY A 75 5.15 9.41 -10.32
CA GLY A 75 6.60 9.35 -10.14
C GLY A 75 7.10 10.51 -9.28
N TRP A 76 6.61 11.73 -9.52
CA TRP A 76 6.91 12.88 -8.67
C TRP A 76 6.42 12.65 -7.23
N LEU A 77 5.19 12.19 -7.02
CA LEU A 77 4.67 11.90 -5.69
C LEU A 77 5.49 10.83 -4.93
N SER A 78 5.87 9.73 -5.59
CA SER A 78 6.73 8.71 -4.97
C SER A 78 8.11 9.24 -4.63
N LEU A 79 8.67 10.16 -5.44
CA LEU A 79 9.95 10.80 -5.15
C LEU A 79 9.86 11.83 -4.03
N GLU A 80 8.78 12.61 -3.97
CA GLU A 80 8.50 13.51 -2.83
C GLU A 80 8.38 12.73 -1.53
N ALA A 81 7.69 11.58 -1.55
CA ALA A 81 7.60 10.66 -0.41
C ALA A 81 8.97 10.22 0.09
N TYR A 82 9.84 9.82 -0.85
CA TYR A 82 11.22 9.46 -0.57
C TYR A 82 12.00 10.64 0.01
N TRP A 83 12.04 11.80 -0.65
CA TRP A 83 12.75 12.99 -0.14
C TRP A 83 12.14 13.59 1.13
N GLY A 84 10.89 13.27 1.43
CA GLY A 84 10.19 13.58 2.67
C GLY A 84 10.53 12.64 3.84
N TYR A 85 11.36 11.61 3.63
CA TYR A 85 11.71 10.58 4.61
C TYR A 85 10.49 9.77 5.09
N GLN A 86 9.58 9.43 4.16
CA GLN A 86 8.38 8.62 4.44
C GLN A 86 8.53 7.15 4.05
N MET A 87 9.71 6.75 3.54
CA MET A 87 10.03 5.36 3.21
C MET A 87 10.72 4.66 4.39
N HIS A 88 10.62 3.33 4.46
CA HIS A 88 11.00 2.51 5.60
C HIS A 88 12.07 1.48 5.22
N ALA A 89 12.81 1.01 6.22
CA ALA A 89 13.87 0.03 6.08
C ALA A 89 13.35 -1.33 5.58
N LEU A 90 12.14 -1.72 6.01
CA LEU A 90 11.58 -3.06 5.79
C LEU A 90 11.17 -3.34 4.36
N ASP A 91 10.81 -2.34 3.56
CA ASP A 91 10.52 -2.54 2.15
C ASP A 91 11.54 -1.77 1.30
N MET A 92 11.58 -0.44 1.39
CA MET A 92 12.46 0.34 0.52
C MET A 92 13.95 0.14 0.82
N GLY A 93 14.33 0.14 2.10
CA GLY A 93 15.72 -0.02 2.53
C GLY A 93 16.33 -1.36 2.14
N ASN A 94 15.61 -2.46 2.39
CA ASN A 94 16.12 -3.79 2.05
C ASN A 94 16.17 -4.02 0.53
N MET A 95 15.21 -3.47 -0.23
CA MET A 95 15.16 -3.58 -1.69
C MET A 95 16.30 -2.78 -2.30
N GLY A 96 16.54 -1.57 -1.79
CA GLY A 96 17.63 -0.72 -2.23
C GLY A 96 18.99 -1.36 -1.97
N GLN A 97 19.19 -1.90 -0.76
CA GLN A 97 20.44 -2.56 -0.41
C GLN A 97 20.66 -3.84 -1.23
N ALA A 98 19.62 -4.66 -1.40
CA ALA A 98 19.70 -5.87 -2.21
C ALA A 98 19.96 -5.58 -3.69
N ALA A 99 19.35 -4.53 -4.25
CA ALA A 99 19.57 -4.14 -5.64
C ALA A 99 21.01 -3.63 -5.86
N TRP A 100 21.50 -2.77 -4.95
CA TRP A 100 22.88 -2.31 -4.98
C TRP A 100 23.86 -3.50 -4.87
N ASN A 101 23.66 -4.40 -3.93
CA ASN A 101 24.52 -5.58 -3.76
C ASN A 101 24.49 -6.52 -4.96
N THR A 102 23.33 -6.69 -5.59
CA THR A 102 23.18 -7.58 -6.75
C THR A 102 24.02 -7.11 -7.93
N VAL A 103 24.02 -5.82 -8.25
CA VAL A 103 24.88 -5.28 -9.33
C VAL A 103 26.37 -5.26 -8.98
N HIS A 104 26.72 -5.44 -7.70
CA HIS A 104 28.10 -5.54 -7.20
C HIS A 104 28.53 -7.00 -6.91
N GLY A 105 27.81 -8.00 -7.43
CA GLY A 105 28.22 -9.41 -7.35
C GLY A 105 27.70 -10.19 -6.13
N HIS A 106 26.80 -9.60 -5.35
CA HIS A 106 26.17 -10.22 -4.18
C HIS A 106 24.65 -10.31 -4.36
N PRO A 107 24.15 -11.24 -5.18
CA PRO A 107 22.73 -11.30 -5.54
C PRO A 107 21.84 -11.50 -4.30
N PHE A 108 20.77 -10.70 -4.20
CA PHE A 108 19.76 -10.74 -3.12
C PHE A 108 20.29 -10.41 -1.72
N PHE A 109 21.54 -9.97 -1.57
CA PHE A 109 22.17 -9.77 -0.26
C PHE A 109 21.75 -8.46 0.41
N PHE A 110 21.37 -8.53 1.68
CA PHE A 110 21.08 -7.35 2.52
C PHE A 110 21.50 -7.62 3.98
N THR A 111 21.54 -6.58 4.82
CA THR A 111 21.88 -6.70 6.25
C THR A 111 21.01 -5.89 7.20
N ASN A 112 20.09 -5.07 6.70
CA ASN A 112 19.28 -4.18 7.53
C ASN A 112 18.19 -4.91 8.36
N MET A 113 17.81 -6.15 8.04
CA MET A 113 16.86 -6.96 8.84
C MET A 113 17.51 -8.09 9.65
N ARG A 114 18.67 -7.85 10.23
CA ARG A 114 19.43 -8.87 10.99
C ARG A 114 19.07 -9.01 12.46
N LEU A 115 18.20 -8.16 13.00
CA LEU A 115 17.81 -8.22 14.40
C LEU A 115 17.20 -9.57 14.76
N HIS A 116 17.40 -10.02 16.00
CA HIS A 116 16.95 -11.31 16.49
C HIS A 116 15.46 -11.31 16.81
N TYR A 117 14.63 -11.15 15.79
CA TYR A 117 13.19 -11.38 15.86
C TYR A 117 12.86 -12.76 15.32
N ALA A 118 11.99 -13.49 16.01
CA ALA A 118 11.53 -14.83 15.61
C ALA A 118 10.49 -14.73 14.47
N ILE A 119 10.86 -14.10 13.36
CA ILE A 119 10.04 -13.85 12.18
C ILE A 119 10.86 -14.26 10.95
N GLU A 120 10.23 -14.85 9.93
CA GLU A 120 10.88 -15.49 8.78
C GLU A 120 11.87 -14.58 8.02
N ALA A 121 11.54 -13.29 7.92
CA ALA A 121 12.34 -12.31 7.20
C ALA A 121 13.57 -11.79 7.99
N TRP A 122 13.69 -12.15 9.27
CA TRP A 122 14.67 -11.56 10.18
C TRP A 122 15.85 -12.49 10.47
N ASN A 123 16.97 -11.89 10.89
CA ASN A 123 18.21 -12.60 11.22
C ASN A 123 18.72 -13.46 10.04
N THR A 124 18.47 -12.98 8.82
CA THR A 124 19.00 -13.51 7.57
C THR A 124 19.77 -12.42 6.82
N THR A 125 20.42 -12.78 5.71
CA THR A 125 21.16 -11.84 4.86
C THR A 125 20.80 -11.98 3.39
N THR A 126 19.67 -12.61 3.08
CA THR A 126 19.24 -12.86 1.70
C THR A 126 17.74 -12.72 1.60
N ARG A 127 17.26 -12.02 0.57
CA ARG A 127 15.82 -11.87 0.31
C ARG A 127 15.14 -13.22 0.07
N LEU A 128 15.88 -14.22 -0.41
CA LEU A 128 15.40 -15.58 -0.65
C LEU A 128 14.84 -16.27 0.59
N SER A 129 15.05 -15.72 1.79
CA SER A 129 14.50 -16.26 3.02
C SER A 129 13.01 -15.92 3.25
N PHE A 130 12.45 -14.97 2.51
CA PHE A 130 11.04 -14.58 2.64
C PHE A 130 10.35 -14.17 1.32
N HIS A 131 11.11 -13.91 0.24
CA HIS A 131 10.59 -13.71 -1.10
C HIS A 131 11.50 -14.32 -2.16
N VAL A 132 10.91 -14.89 -3.21
CA VAL A 132 11.62 -15.45 -4.35
C VAL A 132 11.23 -14.70 -5.61
N GLU A 133 12.07 -13.75 -6.00
CA GLU A 133 11.83 -12.80 -7.09
C GLU A 133 12.89 -12.97 -8.20
N PRO A 134 12.80 -13.99 -9.08
CA PRO A 134 13.78 -14.22 -10.15
C PRO A 134 13.99 -13.04 -11.11
N LEU A 135 13.02 -12.13 -11.22
CA LEU A 135 13.13 -10.92 -12.02
C LEU A 135 13.99 -9.84 -11.34
N PHE A 136 14.19 -9.92 -10.02
CA PHE A 136 14.87 -8.90 -9.23
C PHE A 136 16.32 -8.59 -9.66
N PRO A 137 17.16 -9.56 -10.07
CA PRO A 137 18.48 -9.25 -10.61
C PRO A 137 18.45 -8.37 -11.87
N PHE A 138 17.44 -8.55 -12.73
CA PHE A 138 17.26 -7.69 -13.92
C PHE A 138 16.73 -6.31 -13.55
N ILE A 139 15.81 -6.25 -12.59
CA ILE A 139 15.34 -4.98 -12.00
C ILE A 139 16.52 -4.19 -11.42
N SER A 140 17.44 -4.88 -10.74
CA SER A 140 18.60 -4.26 -10.09
C SER A 140 19.52 -3.53 -11.08
N LEU A 141 19.50 -3.87 -12.37
CA LEU A 141 20.31 -3.21 -13.40
C LEU A 141 20.05 -1.69 -13.51
N VAL A 142 18.91 -1.18 -13.03
CA VAL A 142 18.66 0.27 -12.97
C VAL A 142 19.66 1.01 -12.05
N TYR A 143 20.30 0.31 -11.11
CA TYR A 143 21.37 0.88 -10.27
C TYR A 143 22.64 1.19 -11.05
N LEU A 144 22.83 0.61 -12.25
CA LEU A 144 23.95 0.96 -13.14
C LEU A 144 23.81 2.37 -13.72
N VAL A 145 22.57 2.89 -13.82
CA VAL A 145 22.31 4.27 -14.30
C VAL A 145 22.41 5.26 -13.14
N ARG A 146 21.73 4.96 -12.03
CA ARG A 146 21.77 5.74 -10.80
C ARG A 146 21.63 4.79 -9.60
N PRO A 147 22.68 4.61 -8.77
CA PRO A 147 22.67 3.66 -7.67
C PRO A 147 21.90 4.22 -6.47
N SER A 148 20.57 4.26 -6.58
CA SER A 148 19.71 4.90 -5.58
C SER A 148 18.29 4.32 -5.60
N PRO A 149 17.61 4.23 -4.45
CA PRO A 149 16.19 3.87 -4.33
C PRO A 149 15.26 4.57 -5.32
N GLU A 150 15.53 5.83 -5.66
CA GLU A 150 14.76 6.60 -6.64
C GLU A 150 14.61 5.87 -7.98
N SER A 151 15.65 5.15 -8.44
CA SER A 151 15.62 4.40 -9.70
C SER A 151 14.56 3.28 -9.68
N LEU A 152 14.37 2.64 -8.52
CA LEU A 152 13.36 1.60 -8.34
C LEU A 152 11.95 2.18 -8.35
N LEU A 153 11.74 3.29 -7.64
CA LEU A 153 10.45 3.98 -7.60
C LEU A 153 10.05 4.44 -9.01
N VAL A 154 10.97 5.05 -9.75
CA VAL A 154 10.73 5.47 -11.14
C VAL A 154 10.44 4.26 -12.04
N LEU A 155 11.21 3.17 -11.92
CA LEU A 155 10.96 1.94 -12.69
C LEU A 155 9.55 1.38 -12.42
N GLN A 156 9.17 1.25 -11.15
CA GLN A 156 7.84 0.77 -10.76
C GLN A 156 6.74 1.65 -11.36
N THR A 157 6.85 2.98 -11.24
CA THR A 157 5.85 3.89 -11.81
C THR A 157 5.75 3.79 -13.32
N MET A 158 6.88 3.73 -14.03
CA MET A 158 6.87 3.59 -15.49
C MET A 158 6.29 2.25 -15.93
N ALA A 159 6.62 1.17 -15.22
CA ALA A 159 6.06 -0.15 -15.48
C ALA A 159 4.55 -0.17 -15.26
N ILE A 160 4.07 0.35 -14.13
CA ILE A 160 2.63 0.50 -13.84
C ILE A 160 1.95 1.32 -14.94
N ALA A 161 2.47 2.50 -15.28
CA ALA A 161 1.90 3.36 -16.32
C ALA A 161 1.76 2.61 -17.67
N SER A 162 2.73 1.75 -18.01
CA SER A 162 2.73 0.95 -19.25
C SER A 162 1.57 -0.05 -19.38
N GLY A 163 0.82 -0.32 -18.29
CA GLY A 163 -0.39 -1.13 -18.37
C GLY A 163 -1.54 -0.44 -19.12
N ALA A 164 -1.55 0.89 -19.22
CA ALA A 164 -2.64 1.63 -19.87
C ALA A 164 -2.76 1.31 -21.38
N PRO A 165 -1.67 1.27 -22.17
CA PRO A 165 -1.70 0.74 -23.53
C PRO A 165 -2.26 -0.69 -23.65
N ALA A 166 -1.89 -1.60 -22.75
CA ALA A 166 -2.42 -2.97 -22.75
C ALA A 166 -3.94 -2.99 -22.57
N VAL A 167 -4.44 -2.23 -21.58
CA VAL A 167 -5.87 -2.05 -21.29
C VAL A 167 -6.59 -1.43 -22.49
N TYR A 168 -6.01 -0.39 -23.10
CA TYR A 168 -6.58 0.26 -24.28
C TYR A 168 -6.73 -0.75 -25.44
N TRP A 169 -5.68 -1.51 -25.76
CA TRP A 169 -5.74 -2.49 -26.84
C TRP A 169 -6.72 -3.62 -26.54
N LEU A 170 -6.74 -4.12 -25.32
CA LEU A 170 -7.68 -5.14 -24.87
C LEU A 170 -9.13 -4.65 -25.00
N ALA A 171 -9.43 -3.46 -24.48
CA ALA A 171 -10.77 -2.88 -24.54
C ALA A 171 -11.19 -2.53 -25.97
N ARG A 172 -10.27 -2.04 -26.80
CA ARG A 172 -10.53 -1.76 -28.23
C ARG A 172 -10.90 -3.03 -28.98
N ASP A 173 -10.14 -4.11 -28.78
CA ASP A 173 -10.35 -5.38 -29.48
C ASP A 173 -11.65 -6.07 -29.01
N GLN A 174 -12.08 -5.85 -27.77
CA GLN A 174 -13.28 -6.48 -27.20
C GLN A 174 -14.58 -5.67 -27.33
N LEU A 175 -14.49 -4.34 -27.24
CA LEU A 175 -15.65 -3.43 -27.26
C LEU A 175 -15.84 -2.74 -28.61
N GLU A 176 -14.85 -2.85 -29.52
CA GLU A 176 -14.88 -2.27 -30.86
C GLU A 176 -15.25 -0.77 -30.85
N SER A 177 -14.75 -0.05 -29.84
CA SER A 177 -14.99 1.38 -29.63
C SER A 177 -13.74 2.04 -29.09
N ARG A 178 -13.21 3.04 -29.82
CA ARG A 178 -12.02 3.79 -29.40
C ARG A 178 -12.28 4.62 -28.15
N ILE A 179 -13.49 5.16 -28.00
CA ILE A 179 -13.88 5.97 -26.84
C ILE A 179 -13.92 5.09 -25.59
N LEU A 180 -14.61 3.95 -25.64
CA LEU A 180 -14.64 3.03 -24.49
C LEU A 180 -13.24 2.51 -24.18
N ALA A 181 -12.42 2.24 -25.19
CA ALA A 181 -11.03 1.82 -24.97
C ALA A 181 -10.20 2.86 -24.22
N LEU A 182 -10.30 4.15 -24.58
CA LEU A 182 -9.66 5.23 -23.83
C LEU A 182 -10.23 5.36 -22.43
N LEU A 183 -11.55 5.25 -22.27
CA LEU A 183 -12.19 5.30 -20.94
C LEU A 183 -11.71 4.17 -20.03
N PHE A 184 -11.52 2.95 -20.54
CA PHE A 184 -10.95 1.86 -19.73
C PHE A 184 -9.48 2.09 -19.38
N ALA A 185 -8.70 2.75 -20.24
CA ALA A 185 -7.37 3.21 -19.87
C ALA A 185 -7.41 4.27 -18.74
N VAL A 186 -8.41 5.18 -18.76
CA VAL A 186 -8.67 6.08 -17.63
C VAL A 186 -9.02 5.27 -16.38
N VAL A 187 -9.92 4.29 -16.46
CA VAL A 187 -10.29 3.42 -15.32
C VAL A 187 -9.06 2.78 -14.69
N TYR A 188 -8.13 2.28 -15.51
CA TYR A 188 -6.87 1.70 -15.04
C TYR A 188 -5.99 2.72 -14.30
N LEU A 189 -5.69 3.86 -14.92
CA LEU A 189 -4.82 4.90 -14.33
C LEU A 189 -5.48 5.59 -13.12
N CYS A 190 -6.81 5.63 -13.10
CA CYS A 190 -7.64 6.10 -11.99
C CYS A 190 -8.13 4.96 -11.09
N PHE A 191 -7.44 3.83 -11.05
CA PHE A 191 -7.79 2.74 -10.14
C PHE A 191 -7.12 3.02 -8.78
N PRO A 192 -7.87 3.29 -7.68
CA PRO A 192 -7.26 3.68 -6.40
C PRO A 192 -6.24 2.69 -5.84
N ALA A 193 -6.48 1.38 -5.95
CA ALA A 193 -5.52 0.35 -5.53
C ALA A 193 -4.22 0.38 -6.36
N LEU A 194 -4.29 0.72 -7.66
CA LEU A 194 -3.10 0.89 -8.50
C LEU A 194 -2.29 2.10 -8.07
N GLN A 195 -2.97 3.21 -7.78
CA GLN A 195 -2.37 4.44 -7.27
C GLN A 195 -1.72 4.25 -5.91
N ALA A 196 -2.41 3.57 -4.98
CA ALA A 196 -1.87 3.24 -3.67
C ALA A 196 -0.63 2.35 -3.77
N MET A 197 -0.69 1.28 -4.57
CA MET A 197 0.46 0.40 -4.83
C MET A 197 1.66 1.18 -5.40
N ASN A 198 1.43 2.17 -6.27
CA ASN A 198 2.51 3.03 -6.78
C ASN A 198 3.15 3.90 -5.68
N LEU A 199 2.31 4.48 -4.79
CA LEU A 199 2.73 5.42 -3.75
C LEU A 199 3.23 4.76 -2.47
N TYR A 200 3.11 3.44 -2.36
CA TYR A 200 3.70 2.63 -1.30
C TYR A 200 5.23 2.63 -1.44
N GLU A 201 5.87 1.48 -1.28
CA GLU A 201 7.31 1.31 -1.49
C GLU A 201 7.56 0.40 -2.70
N PHE A 202 8.82 0.28 -3.13
CA PHE A 202 9.13 -0.57 -4.27
C PHE A 202 8.85 -2.05 -3.96
N HIS A 203 8.05 -2.69 -4.81
CA HIS A 203 7.78 -4.13 -4.76
C HIS A 203 7.82 -4.71 -6.17
N ALA A 204 8.59 -5.78 -6.39
CA ALA A 204 8.69 -6.36 -7.74
C ALA A 204 7.32 -6.84 -8.27
N VAL A 205 6.43 -7.29 -7.37
CA VAL A 205 5.06 -7.73 -7.71
C VAL A 205 4.22 -6.64 -8.38
N ALA A 206 4.52 -5.36 -8.18
CA ALA A 206 3.83 -4.27 -8.87
C ALA A 206 3.95 -4.37 -10.41
N LEU A 207 5.06 -4.94 -10.91
CA LEU A 207 5.27 -5.19 -12.34
C LEU A 207 4.38 -6.33 -12.87
N ALA A 208 3.82 -7.19 -12.00
CA ALA A 208 2.92 -8.26 -12.42
C ALA A 208 1.64 -7.68 -13.07
N THR A 209 1.14 -6.55 -12.60
CA THR A 209 -0.09 -5.94 -13.13
C THR A 209 -0.03 -5.69 -14.66
N PRO A 210 0.92 -4.88 -15.18
CA PRO A 210 1.04 -4.67 -16.62
C PRO A 210 1.42 -5.96 -17.36
N LEU A 211 2.29 -6.81 -16.79
CA LEU A 211 2.72 -8.07 -17.43
C LEU A 211 1.55 -9.04 -17.66
N LEU A 212 0.66 -9.18 -16.67
CA LEU A 212 -0.55 -10.02 -16.78
C LEU A 212 -1.57 -9.42 -17.77
N LEU A 213 -1.70 -8.09 -17.83
CA LEU A 213 -2.55 -7.42 -18.83
C LEU A 213 -2.06 -7.69 -20.25
N TYR A 214 -0.74 -7.57 -20.48
CA TYR A 214 -0.11 -7.90 -21.76
C TYR A 214 -0.21 -9.38 -22.10
N ALA A 215 0.04 -10.27 -21.13
CA ALA A 215 -0.10 -11.71 -21.31
C ALA A 215 -1.52 -12.05 -21.79
N PHE A 216 -2.56 -11.53 -21.12
CA PHE A 216 -3.94 -11.79 -21.51
C PHE A 216 -4.27 -11.23 -22.90
N LEU A 217 -3.78 -10.03 -23.22
CA LEU A 217 -3.92 -9.44 -24.56
C LEU A 217 -3.34 -10.35 -25.65
N PHE A 218 -2.13 -10.88 -25.44
CA PHE A 218 -1.47 -11.78 -26.39
C PHE A 218 -2.17 -13.15 -26.47
N ALA A 219 -2.65 -13.68 -25.35
CA ALA A 219 -3.43 -14.91 -25.32
C ALA A 219 -4.69 -14.79 -26.19
N LEU A 220 -5.46 -13.70 -26.07
CA LEU A 220 -6.65 -13.45 -26.88
C LEU A 220 -6.34 -13.27 -28.37
N ARG A 221 -5.12 -12.83 -28.71
CA ARG A 221 -4.65 -12.71 -30.09
C ARG A 221 -3.99 -13.98 -30.63
N HIS A 222 -3.99 -15.08 -29.86
CA HIS A 222 -3.29 -16.32 -30.17
C HIS A 222 -1.79 -16.15 -30.42
N GLN A 223 -1.18 -15.11 -29.82
CA GLN A 223 0.26 -14.84 -29.90
C GLN A 223 0.96 -15.49 -28.71
N TYR A 224 1.18 -16.81 -28.78
CA TYR A 224 1.61 -17.59 -27.62
C TYR A 224 3.05 -17.32 -27.16
N ALA A 225 3.97 -16.95 -28.05
CA ALA A 225 5.33 -16.61 -27.67
C ALA A 225 5.39 -15.38 -26.73
N PRO A 226 4.86 -14.19 -27.10
CA PRO A 226 4.84 -13.05 -26.18
C PRO A 226 3.93 -13.28 -24.96
N PHE A 227 2.86 -14.08 -25.09
CA PHE A 227 2.07 -14.52 -23.93
C PHE A 227 2.91 -15.27 -22.90
N VAL A 228 3.70 -16.27 -23.33
CA VAL A 228 4.57 -17.04 -22.44
C VAL A 228 5.65 -16.16 -21.85
N LEU A 229 6.29 -15.28 -22.64
CA LEU A 229 7.32 -14.36 -22.14
C LEU A 229 6.78 -13.42 -21.06
N CYS A 230 5.64 -12.76 -21.30
CA CYS A 230 5.01 -11.90 -20.28
C CYS A 230 4.59 -12.70 -19.04
N SER A 231 4.10 -13.92 -19.23
CA SER A 231 3.69 -14.80 -18.12
C SER A 231 4.89 -15.22 -17.27
N LEU A 232 6.00 -15.64 -17.88
CA LEU A 232 7.22 -16.01 -17.15
C LEU A 232 7.85 -14.81 -16.44
N ALA A 233 7.83 -13.63 -17.07
CA ALA A 233 8.24 -12.40 -16.42
C ALA A 233 7.36 -12.08 -15.20
N ALA A 234 6.03 -12.26 -15.29
CA ALA A 234 5.12 -12.10 -14.16
C ALA A 234 5.39 -13.14 -13.06
N VAL A 235 5.62 -14.41 -13.40
CA VAL A 235 6.05 -15.44 -12.42
C VAL A 235 7.33 -15.01 -11.70
N GLY A 236 8.24 -14.32 -12.38
CA GLY A 236 9.48 -13.83 -11.82
C GLY A 236 9.34 -12.68 -10.81
N THR A 237 8.16 -12.07 -10.67
CA THR A 237 7.98 -10.92 -9.77
C THR A 237 7.72 -11.32 -8.33
N LYS A 238 7.17 -12.52 -8.08
CA LYS A 238 6.89 -13.04 -6.73
C LYS A 238 6.42 -14.50 -6.77
N GLU A 239 6.69 -15.25 -5.70
CA GLU A 239 6.41 -16.68 -5.57
C GLU A 239 4.93 -17.07 -5.83
N GLU A 240 3.96 -16.26 -5.40
CA GLU A 240 2.54 -16.57 -5.53
C GLU A 240 1.96 -16.33 -6.93
N ILE A 241 2.62 -15.50 -7.75
CA ILE A 241 2.11 -15.12 -9.07
C ILE A 241 2.03 -16.30 -10.03
N GLY A 242 2.86 -17.33 -9.83
CA GLY A 242 2.79 -18.57 -10.60
C GLY A 242 1.46 -19.33 -10.47
N LEU A 243 0.73 -19.17 -9.36
CA LEU A 243 -0.61 -19.75 -9.20
C LEU A 243 -1.65 -19.03 -10.07
N VAL A 244 -1.55 -17.71 -10.21
CA VAL A 244 -2.42 -16.90 -11.09
C VAL A 244 -2.11 -17.19 -12.55
N VAL A 245 -0.84 -17.24 -12.90
CA VAL A 245 -0.38 -17.62 -14.25
C VAL A 245 -0.80 -19.05 -14.59
N ALA A 246 -0.88 -19.95 -13.61
CA ALA A 246 -1.37 -21.29 -13.84
C ALA A 246 -2.81 -21.29 -14.32
N LEU A 247 -3.66 -20.44 -13.72
CA LEU A 247 -5.04 -20.26 -14.18
C LEU A 247 -5.13 -19.60 -15.56
N PHE A 248 -4.21 -18.69 -15.91
CA PHE A 248 -4.11 -18.16 -17.27
C PHE A 248 -3.74 -19.27 -18.27
N GLY A 249 -2.82 -20.16 -17.93
CA GLY A 249 -2.48 -21.34 -18.73
C GLY A 249 -3.68 -22.27 -18.92
N LEU A 250 -4.42 -22.58 -17.84
CA LEU A 250 -5.65 -23.36 -17.92
C LEU A 250 -6.73 -22.67 -18.77
N TYR A 251 -6.86 -21.35 -18.67
CA TYR A 251 -7.76 -20.58 -19.54
C TYR A 251 -7.37 -20.75 -21.01
N VAL A 252 -6.08 -20.66 -21.37
CA VAL A 252 -5.62 -20.91 -22.74
C VAL A 252 -5.90 -22.35 -23.19
N ALA A 253 -5.66 -23.34 -22.33
CA ALA A 253 -5.87 -24.75 -22.64
C ALA A 253 -7.35 -25.10 -22.89
N VAL A 254 -8.26 -24.52 -22.08
CA VAL A 254 -9.69 -24.86 -22.08
C VAL A 254 -10.50 -23.94 -22.98
N ILE A 255 -10.25 -22.63 -22.92
CA ILE A 255 -11.06 -21.61 -23.61
C ILE A 255 -10.47 -21.25 -24.98
N ASN A 256 -9.15 -21.07 -25.08
CA ASN A 256 -8.51 -20.73 -26.37
C ASN A 256 -8.18 -21.99 -27.20
N GLY A 257 -8.21 -23.17 -26.59
CA GLY A 257 -8.04 -24.47 -27.25
C GLY A 257 -6.59 -24.96 -27.41
N ASP A 258 -5.58 -24.16 -27.08
CA ASP A 258 -4.18 -24.59 -27.16
C ASP A 258 -3.73 -25.29 -25.88
N ARG A 259 -3.99 -26.60 -25.84
CA ARG A 259 -3.66 -27.44 -24.68
C ARG A 259 -2.17 -27.55 -24.41
N LYS A 260 -1.32 -27.50 -25.45
CA LYS A 260 0.14 -27.69 -25.28
C LYS A 260 0.73 -26.49 -24.55
N VAL A 261 0.47 -25.29 -25.05
CA VAL A 261 0.94 -24.05 -24.42
C VAL A 261 0.27 -23.87 -23.07
N GLY A 262 -1.05 -24.04 -23.00
CA GLY A 262 -1.83 -23.78 -21.79
C GLY A 262 -1.49 -24.73 -20.62
N LEU A 263 -1.48 -26.04 -20.84
CA LEU A 263 -1.14 -27.01 -19.78
C LEU A 263 0.34 -26.98 -19.44
N GLY A 264 1.22 -26.76 -20.43
CA GLY A 264 2.66 -26.63 -20.19
C GLY A 264 2.98 -25.44 -19.29
N LEU A 265 2.40 -24.27 -19.58
CA LEU A 265 2.56 -23.08 -18.74
C LEU A 265 1.95 -23.29 -17.36
N ALA A 266 0.76 -23.89 -17.27
CA ALA A 266 0.09 -24.12 -16.00
C ALA A 266 0.86 -25.06 -15.07
N ALA A 267 1.39 -26.16 -15.62
CA ALA A 267 2.22 -27.09 -14.88
C ALA A 267 3.53 -26.42 -14.43
N PHE A 268 4.20 -25.69 -15.33
CA PHE A 268 5.45 -25.00 -15.00
C PHE A 268 5.26 -23.94 -13.92
N SER A 269 4.29 -23.05 -14.06
CA SER A 269 4.11 -21.93 -13.12
C SER A 269 3.61 -22.41 -11.76
N GLY A 270 2.72 -23.41 -11.73
CA GLY A 270 2.29 -24.05 -10.49
C GLY A 270 3.44 -24.77 -9.77
N ALA A 271 4.24 -25.54 -10.51
CA ALA A 271 5.42 -26.21 -9.95
C ALA A 271 6.46 -25.20 -9.45
N TRP A 272 6.67 -24.09 -10.16
CA TRP A 272 7.57 -23.03 -9.74
C TRP A 272 7.14 -22.39 -8.42
N SER A 273 5.87 -21.99 -8.27
CA SER A 273 5.37 -21.41 -7.01
C SER A 273 5.55 -22.36 -5.82
N LEU A 274 5.28 -23.65 -6.02
CA LEU A 274 5.49 -24.66 -4.99
C LEU A 274 6.99 -24.83 -4.66
N PHE A 275 7.85 -24.85 -5.68
CA PHE A 275 9.29 -24.95 -5.49
C PHE A 275 9.87 -23.74 -4.75
N ALA A 276 9.46 -22.53 -5.11
CA ALA A 276 9.87 -21.30 -4.46
C ALA A 276 9.58 -21.32 -2.95
N VAL A 277 8.32 -21.61 -2.58
CA VAL A 277 7.89 -21.59 -1.17
C VAL A 277 8.40 -22.81 -0.38
N LEU A 278 8.31 -24.02 -0.94
CA LEU A 278 8.59 -25.25 -0.21
C LEU A 278 10.07 -25.61 -0.17
N VAL A 279 10.88 -25.14 -1.13
CA VAL A 279 12.30 -25.48 -1.24
C VAL A 279 13.18 -24.26 -1.00
N ILE A 280 13.02 -23.19 -1.78
CA ILE A 280 13.93 -22.03 -1.71
C ILE A 280 13.75 -21.29 -0.39
N GLU A 281 12.56 -20.78 -0.09
CA GLU A 281 12.30 -20.05 1.18
C GLU A 281 12.58 -20.94 2.39
N HIS A 282 12.15 -22.21 2.33
CA HIS A 282 12.40 -23.17 3.40
C HIS A 282 13.90 -23.35 3.71
N HIS A 283 14.74 -23.36 2.68
CA HIS A 283 16.18 -23.51 2.83
C HIS A 283 16.86 -22.28 3.44
N TYR A 284 16.40 -21.07 3.08
CA TYR A 284 17.04 -19.82 3.50
C TYR A 284 16.45 -19.18 4.76
N ARG A 285 15.21 -19.51 5.14
CA ARG A 285 14.56 -18.97 6.34
C ARG A 285 15.16 -19.52 7.63
N GLN A 286 14.93 -18.79 8.72
CA GLN A 286 15.29 -19.26 10.06
C GLN A 286 14.54 -20.58 10.39
N PRO A 287 15.22 -21.60 10.93
CA PRO A 287 14.55 -22.81 11.39
C PRO A 287 13.46 -22.51 12.42
N GLY A 288 12.27 -23.08 12.23
CA GLY A 288 11.15 -22.94 13.17
C GLY A 288 10.34 -21.64 13.05
N THR A 289 10.75 -20.69 12.20
CA THR A 289 9.96 -19.47 11.96
C THR A 289 8.95 -19.74 10.84
N LEU A 290 7.67 -19.75 11.22
CA LEU A 290 6.51 -19.69 10.32
C LEU A 290 5.54 -18.63 10.87
N THR A 291 6.09 -17.56 11.44
CA THR A 291 5.39 -16.54 12.21
C THR A 291 4.40 -15.78 11.35
N TYR A 292 4.72 -15.39 10.11
CA TYR A 292 3.74 -14.76 9.22
C TYR A 292 2.60 -15.71 8.86
N VAL A 293 2.89 -16.95 8.48
CA VAL A 293 1.84 -17.93 8.15
C VAL A 293 0.97 -18.25 9.37
N ARG A 294 1.58 -18.41 10.55
CA ARG A 294 0.86 -18.62 11.82
C ARG A 294 0.03 -17.40 12.21
N PHE A 295 0.57 -16.20 12.06
CA PHE A 295 -0.13 -14.95 12.35
C PHE A 295 -1.31 -14.75 11.38
N ARG A 296 -1.15 -15.07 10.09
CA ARG A 296 -2.19 -14.86 9.06
C ARG A 296 -3.29 -15.92 9.09
N TYR A 297 -2.92 -17.19 9.31
CA TYR A 297 -3.82 -18.33 9.08
C TYR A 297 -3.92 -19.30 10.28
N GLY A 298 -3.18 -19.08 11.36
CA GLY A 298 -3.11 -20.01 12.50
C GLY A 298 -4.44 -20.27 13.21
N TYR A 299 -5.42 -19.38 13.04
CA TYR A 299 -6.80 -19.59 13.52
C TYR A 299 -7.46 -20.83 12.88
N ALA A 300 -7.02 -21.25 11.69
CA ALA A 300 -7.51 -22.42 10.99
C ALA A 300 -6.69 -23.69 11.30
N GLY A 301 -5.72 -23.61 12.21
CA GLY A 301 -4.82 -24.70 12.57
C GLY A 301 -3.42 -24.54 11.95
N HIS A 302 -2.50 -25.41 12.37
CA HIS A 302 -1.10 -25.34 11.96
C HIS A 302 -0.83 -26.27 10.77
N GLY A 303 -0.37 -25.68 9.67
CA GLY A 303 -0.05 -26.39 8.42
C GLY A 303 -1.26 -26.57 7.49
N LEU A 304 -0.98 -26.82 6.21
CA LEU A 304 -1.99 -26.89 5.15
C LEU A 304 -3.08 -27.93 5.43
N GLY A 305 -2.71 -29.12 5.93
CA GLY A 305 -3.67 -30.18 6.25
C GLY A 305 -4.66 -29.78 7.35
N ALA A 306 -4.21 -29.05 8.37
CA ALA A 306 -5.09 -28.56 9.44
C ALA A 306 -6.03 -27.46 8.92
N ILE A 307 -5.51 -26.53 8.11
CA ILE A 307 -6.32 -25.48 7.47
C ILE A 307 -7.43 -26.09 6.61
N LEU A 308 -7.09 -27.08 5.77
CA LEU A 308 -8.07 -27.80 4.94
C LEU A 308 -9.09 -28.55 5.80
N ARG A 309 -8.64 -29.24 6.86
CA ARG A 309 -9.53 -29.91 7.81
C ARG A 309 -10.50 -28.92 8.46
N THR A 310 -10.03 -27.76 8.92
CA THR A 310 -10.89 -26.72 9.50
C THR A 310 -11.86 -26.16 8.46
N ALA A 311 -11.42 -25.94 7.22
CA ALA A 311 -12.30 -25.47 6.16
C ALA A 311 -13.46 -26.44 5.86
N VAL A 312 -13.20 -27.75 5.95
CA VAL A 312 -14.20 -28.81 5.68
C VAL A 312 -15.10 -29.08 6.90
N PHE A 313 -14.51 -29.27 8.09
CA PHE A 313 -15.24 -29.72 9.28
C PHE A 313 -15.70 -28.58 10.19
N HIS A 314 -15.14 -27.38 10.04
CA HIS A 314 -15.49 -26.20 10.83
C HIS A 314 -15.68 -24.94 9.95
N PRO A 315 -16.57 -24.99 8.94
CA PRO A 315 -16.75 -23.89 7.97
C PRO A 315 -17.18 -22.57 8.62
N SER A 316 -17.82 -22.61 9.80
CA SER A 316 -18.17 -21.41 10.57
C SER A 316 -16.95 -20.58 10.99
N VAL A 317 -15.81 -21.23 11.25
CA VAL A 317 -14.54 -20.55 11.60
C VAL A 317 -14.03 -19.75 10.41
N ILE A 318 -14.06 -20.34 9.21
CA ILE A 318 -13.66 -19.66 7.97
C ILE A 318 -14.66 -18.54 7.65
N ALA A 319 -15.96 -18.83 7.72
CA ALA A 319 -17.00 -17.85 7.44
C ALA A 319 -16.89 -16.62 8.35
N GLY A 320 -16.65 -16.81 9.65
CA GLY A 320 -16.46 -15.71 10.62
C GLY A 320 -15.24 -14.84 10.33
N LYS A 321 -14.26 -15.33 9.57
CA LYS A 321 -13.08 -14.55 9.15
C LYS A 321 -13.25 -13.92 7.78
N VAL A 322 -13.98 -14.56 6.85
CA VAL A 322 -14.18 -14.06 5.47
C VAL A 322 -15.32 -13.05 5.40
N LEU A 323 -16.44 -13.32 6.10
CA LEU A 323 -17.68 -12.52 6.03
C LEU A 323 -17.66 -11.38 7.05
N ILE A 324 -16.57 -10.61 7.06
CA ILE A 324 -16.45 -9.40 7.87
C ILE A 324 -16.53 -8.16 6.99
N TRP A 325 -17.07 -7.08 7.56
CA TRP A 325 -17.31 -5.83 6.84
C TRP A 325 -16.05 -5.23 6.20
N THR A 326 -14.90 -5.39 6.84
CA THR A 326 -13.61 -4.93 6.31
C THR A 326 -13.23 -5.63 5.01
N LYS A 327 -13.54 -6.93 4.87
CA LYS A 327 -13.30 -7.70 3.64
C LYS A 327 -14.35 -7.42 2.55
N VAL A 328 -15.59 -7.11 2.94
CA VAL A 328 -16.58 -6.60 1.99
C VAL A 328 -16.11 -5.25 1.43
N ARG A 329 -15.61 -4.34 2.27
CA ARG A 329 -15.04 -3.05 1.84
C ARG A 329 -13.84 -3.25 0.91
N TYR A 330 -12.97 -4.20 1.20
CA TYR A 330 -11.88 -4.59 0.30
C TYR A 330 -12.37 -4.98 -1.10
N LEU A 331 -13.37 -5.86 -1.19
CA LEU A 331 -13.97 -6.26 -2.46
C LEU A 331 -14.59 -5.07 -3.19
N VAL A 332 -15.24 -4.16 -2.48
CA VAL A 332 -15.78 -2.92 -3.07
C VAL A 332 -14.66 -2.03 -3.59
N ARG A 333 -13.56 -1.84 -2.84
CA ARG A 333 -12.39 -1.08 -3.30
C ARG A 333 -11.75 -1.66 -4.57
N LEU A 334 -11.79 -2.98 -4.74
CA LEU A 334 -11.32 -3.64 -5.96
C LEU A 334 -12.33 -3.55 -7.11
N LEU A 335 -13.62 -3.74 -6.88
CA LEU A 335 -14.60 -3.89 -7.97
C LEU A 335 -15.25 -2.58 -8.40
N ALA A 336 -15.46 -1.64 -7.47
CA ALA A 336 -16.15 -0.38 -7.72
C ALA A 336 -15.45 0.54 -8.74
N PRO A 337 -14.09 0.64 -8.80
CA PRO A 337 -13.43 1.52 -9.77
C PRO A 337 -13.76 1.15 -11.23
N ALA A 338 -13.98 -0.14 -11.49
CA ALA A 338 -14.43 -0.65 -12.77
C ALA A 338 -15.96 -0.78 -12.90
N GLY A 339 -16.72 -0.09 -12.03
CA GLY A 339 -18.18 -0.11 -12.01
C GLY A 339 -18.76 -1.50 -11.78
N PHE A 340 -18.12 -2.35 -10.97
CA PHE A 340 -18.54 -3.74 -10.74
C PHE A 340 -18.70 -4.59 -12.03
N LEU A 341 -18.24 -4.11 -13.19
CA LEU A 341 -18.42 -4.79 -14.48
C LEU A 341 -17.70 -6.14 -14.52
N ALA A 342 -16.66 -6.30 -13.69
CA ALA A 342 -15.94 -7.56 -13.53
C ALA A 342 -16.86 -8.72 -13.11
N LEU A 343 -17.91 -8.44 -12.31
CA LEU A 343 -18.88 -9.46 -11.88
C LEU A 343 -19.70 -10.02 -13.05
N LEU A 344 -19.79 -9.28 -14.16
CA LEU A 344 -20.48 -9.75 -15.36
C LEU A 344 -19.65 -10.77 -16.16
N ASN A 345 -18.38 -11.01 -15.80
CA ASN A 345 -17.56 -12.08 -16.36
C ASN A 345 -16.82 -12.89 -15.26
N PRO A 346 -17.55 -13.74 -14.51
CA PRO A 346 -16.96 -14.50 -13.41
C PRO A 346 -15.88 -15.48 -13.87
N LEU A 347 -15.95 -16.00 -15.10
CA LEU A 347 -14.95 -16.93 -15.64
C LEU A 347 -13.54 -16.34 -15.64
N THR A 348 -13.39 -15.10 -16.09
CA THR A 348 -12.09 -14.41 -16.06
C THR A 348 -11.76 -13.84 -14.69
N LEU A 349 -12.75 -13.55 -13.86
CA LEU A 349 -12.52 -13.10 -12.48
C LEU A 349 -11.93 -14.22 -11.62
N LEU A 350 -12.28 -15.49 -11.89
CA LEU A 350 -11.71 -16.67 -11.24
C LEU A 350 -10.19 -16.80 -11.45
N LEU A 351 -9.60 -16.13 -12.45
CA LEU A 351 -8.15 -16.17 -12.65
C LEU A 351 -7.39 -15.54 -11.47
N GLY A 352 -8.01 -14.63 -10.73
CA GLY A 352 -7.46 -14.02 -9.51
C GLY A 352 -7.80 -14.79 -8.23
N LEU A 353 -8.45 -15.95 -8.33
CA LEU A 353 -8.89 -16.72 -7.17
C LEU A 353 -7.78 -17.07 -6.17
N PRO A 354 -6.55 -17.47 -6.57
CA PRO A 354 -5.50 -17.82 -5.62
C PRO A 354 -5.17 -16.67 -4.67
N THR A 355 -4.87 -15.49 -5.22
CA THR A 355 -4.57 -14.28 -4.43
C THR A 355 -5.79 -13.82 -3.65
N LEU A 356 -6.98 -13.83 -4.25
CA LEU A 356 -8.20 -13.44 -3.56
C LEU A 356 -8.45 -14.33 -2.34
N ALA A 357 -8.21 -15.63 -2.46
CA ALA A 357 -8.32 -16.57 -1.35
C ALA A 357 -7.28 -16.30 -0.27
N LEU A 358 -6.01 -16.07 -0.64
CA LEU A 358 -4.95 -15.73 0.31
C LEU A 358 -5.30 -14.47 1.13
N ASN A 359 -5.81 -13.43 0.47
CA ASN A 359 -6.15 -12.15 1.10
C ASN A 359 -7.42 -12.27 1.97
N LEU A 360 -8.45 -12.95 1.47
CA LEU A 360 -9.72 -13.11 2.20
C LEU A 360 -9.62 -14.12 3.35
N LEU A 361 -8.71 -15.08 3.32
CA LEU A 361 -8.47 -16.00 4.45
C LEU A 361 -7.55 -15.38 5.50
N SER A 362 -6.71 -14.41 5.13
CA SER A 362 -5.79 -13.81 6.08
C SER A 362 -6.51 -13.05 7.19
N GLN A 363 -5.98 -13.10 8.42
CA GLN A 363 -6.35 -12.17 9.49
C GLN A 363 -5.40 -10.98 9.62
N GLU A 364 -4.39 -10.87 8.74
CA GLU A 364 -3.50 -9.72 8.61
C GLU A 364 -4.21 -8.61 7.81
N PRO A 365 -4.57 -7.48 8.46
CA PRO A 365 -5.36 -6.44 7.80
C PRO A 365 -4.69 -5.79 6.58
N HIS A 366 -3.35 -5.79 6.51
CA HIS A 366 -2.61 -5.29 5.35
C HIS A 366 -2.93 -6.03 4.03
N MET A 367 -3.25 -7.33 4.09
CA MET A 367 -3.53 -8.13 2.89
C MET A 367 -4.89 -7.83 2.24
N TYR A 368 -5.83 -7.22 2.98
CA TYR A 368 -7.16 -6.87 2.49
C TYR A 368 -7.47 -5.37 2.68
N SER A 369 -6.45 -4.51 2.61
CA SER A 369 -6.64 -3.05 2.66
C SER A 369 -6.92 -2.40 1.30
N ALA A 370 -6.43 -3.03 0.22
CA ALA A 370 -6.28 -2.45 -1.14
C ALA A 370 -5.38 -1.21 -1.21
N LEU A 371 -4.49 -1.02 -0.23
CA LEU A 371 -3.59 0.13 -0.11
C LEU A 371 -2.09 -0.21 -0.17
N GLY A 372 -1.74 -1.45 -0.46
CA GLY A 372 -0.36 -1.91 -0.65
C GLY A 372 -0.21 -2.79 -1.88
N ASP A 373 0.87 -3.56 -1.92
CA ASP A 373 1.29 -4.44 -3.01
C ASP A 373 0.44 -5.72 -3.17
N ASN A 374 -0.18 -6.21 -2.09
CA ASN A 374 -0.91 -7.49 -2.01
C ASN A 374 -2.09 -7.66 -3.00
N SER A 375 -2.44 -6.65 -3.79
CA SER A 375 -3.54 -6.67 -4.76
C SER A 375 -3.07 -6.48 -6.21
N ALA A 376 -1.77 -6.48 -6.49
CA ALA A 376 -1.20 -6.15 -7.80
C ALA A 376 -1.83 -6.95 -8.96
N GLU A 377 -1.86 -8.27 -8.84
CA GLU A 377 -2.43 -9.18 -9.84
C GLU A 377 -3.95 -9.08 -9.93
N LEU A 378 -4.63 -8.76 -8.82
CA LEU A 378 -6.09 -8.63 -8.78
C LEU A 378 -6.54 -7.42 -9.59
N ILE A 379 -5.75 -6.33 -9.62
CA ILE A 379 -6.03 -5.18 -10.49
C ILE A 379 -6.07 -5.61 -11.96
N ALA A 380 -5.09 -6.39 -12.42
CA ALA A 380 -5.07 -6.89 -13.80
C ALA A 380 -6.30 -7.77 -14.10
N VAL A 381 -6.61 -8.72 -13.22
CA VAL A 381 -7.74 -9.64 -13.38
C VAL A 381 -9.08 -8.91 -13.36
N VAL A 382 -9.26 -7.94 -12.46
CA VAL A 382 -10.47 -7.12 -12.40
C VAL A 382 -10.62 -6.31 -13.68
N MET A 383 -9.55 -5.70 -14.20
CA MET A 383 -9.61 -4.94 -15.45
C MET A 383 -9.97 -5.82 -16.65
N ILE A 384 -9.35 -7.00 -16.77
CA ILE A 384 -9.68 -7.99 -17.81
C ILE A 384 -11.16 -8.38 -17.73
N SER A 385 -11.60 -8.77 -16.54
CA SER A 385 -12.98 -9.19 -16.29
C SER A 385 -13.98 -8.07 -16.56
N ALA A 386 -13.63 -6.83 -16.19
CA ALA A 386 -14.48 -5.66 -16.39
C ALA A 386 -14.65 -5.32 -17.86
N ILE A 387 -13.59 -5.41 -18.68
CA ILE A 387 -13.68 -5.19 -20.13
C ILE A 387 -14.58 -6.25 -20.78
N LEU A 388 -14.41 -7.52 -20.42
CA LEU A 388 -15.24 -8.59 -20.97
C LEU A 388 -16.68 -8.56 -20.44
N GLY A 389 -16.88 -8.09 -19.20
CA GLY A 389 -18.19 -7.83 -18.62
C GLY A 389 -18.90 -6.65 -19.29
N ALA A 390 -18.16 -5.58 -19.58
CA ALA A 390 -18.62 -4.43 -20.36
C ALA A 390 -19.07 -4.85 -21.76
N LYS A 391 -18.38 -5.79 -22.40
CA LYS A 391 -18.80 -6.38 -23.70
C LYS A 391 -20.16 -7.06 -23.60
N ARG A 392 -20.44 -7.76 -22.50
CA ARG A 392 -21.75 -8.42 -22.25
C ARG A 392 -22.83 -7.38 -22.01
N LEU A 393 -22.58 -6.39 -21.15
CA LEU A 393 -23.52 -5.30 -20.89
C LEU A 393 -23.82 -4.49 -22.15
N LEU A 394 -22.80 -4.19 -22.97
CA LEU A 394 -22.96 -3.48 -24.22
C LEU A 394 -23.89 -4.22 -25.19
N ARG A 395 -23.79 -5.55 -25.29
CA ARG A 395 -24.72 -6.36 -26.09
C ARG A 395 -26.15 -6.29 -25.57
N VAL A 396 -26.34 -6.30 -24.25
CA VAL A 396 -27.67 -6.13 -23.64
C VAL A 396 -28.24 -4.74 -23.93
N LEU A 397 -27.44 -3.68 -23.80
CA LEU A 397 -27.87 -2.32 -24.11
C LEU A 397 -28.20 -2.14 -25.60
N GLN A 398 -27.48 -2.82 -26.49
CA GLN A 398 -27.73 -2.81 -27.94
C GLN A 398 -29.04 -3.50 -28.34
N PHE A 399 -29.62 -4.34 -27.47
CA PHE A 399 -30.96 -4.88 -27.69
C PHE A 399 -32.04 -3.80 -27.57
N TRP A 400 -31.85 -2.81 -26.68
CA TRP A 400 -32.84 -1.77 -26.39
C TRP A 400 -32.52 -0.41 -27.04
N PHE A 401 -31.26 -0.15 -27.36
CA PHE A 401 -30.78 1.15 -27.84
C PHE A 401 -29.85 1.00 -29.05
N SER A 402 -29.73 2.07 -29.84
CA SER A 402 -28.73 2.12 -30.91
C SER A 402 -27.31 1.99 -30.34
N ARG A 403 -26.39 1.44 -31.13
CA ARG A 403 -24.99 1.23 -30.70
C ARG A 403 -24.34 2.49 -30.14
N GLY A 404 -24.58 3.66 -30.76
CA GLY A 404 -24.07 4.94 -30.26
C GLY A 404 -24.59 5.31 -28.88
N ARG A 405 -25.91 5.15 -28.64
CA ARG A 405 -26.51 5.38 -27.32
C ARG A 405 -26.04 4.36 -26.28
N ALA A 406 -25.92 3.09 -26.65
CA ALA A 406 -25.40 2.05 -25.77
C ALA A 406 -23.95 2.34 -25.32
N ILE A 407 -23.09 2.78 -26.26
CA ILE A 407 -21.72 3.23 -25.96
C ILE A 407 -21.74 4.45 -25.03
N ALA A 408 -22.59 5.45 -25.29
CA ALA A 408 -22.69 6.64 -24.45
C ALA A 408 -23.15 6.34 -23.03
N LEU A 409 -24.17 5.49 -22.87
CA LEU A 409 -24.68 5.07 -21.55
C LEU A 409 -23.63 4.29 -20.76
N LEU A 410 -22.94 3.34 -21.40
CA LEU A 410 -21.87 2.59 -20.76
C LEU A 410 -20.68 3.50 -20.40
N GLY A 411 -20.32 4.42 -21.30
CA GLY A 411 -19.27 5.41 -21.05
C GLY A 411 -19.61 6.31 -19.87
N LEU A 412 -20.83 6.84 -19.81
CA LEU A 412 -21.32 7.65 -18.70
C LEU A 412 -21.28 6.86 -17.38
N TYR A 413 -21.74 5.61 -17.39
CA TYR A 413 -21.68 4.73 -16.21
C TYR A 413 -20.26 4.57 -15.69
N VAL A 414 -19.31 4.25 -16.58
CA VAL A 414 -17.90 4.09 -16.23
C VAL A 414 -17.30 5.38 -15.70
N VAL A 415 -17.60 6.53 -16.32
CA VAL A 415 -17.14 7.85 -15.85
C VAL A 415 -17.66 8.15 -14.45
N LEU A 416 -18.95 7.92 -14.19
CA LEU A 416 -19.53 8.13 -12.85
C LEU A 416 -18.90 7.23 -11.79
N ALA A 417 -18.61 5.96 -12.12
CA ALA A 417 -17.92 5.04 -11.22
C ALA A 417 -16.49 5.51 -10.90
N VAL A 418 -15.73 5.94 -11.91
CA VAL A 418 -14.38 6.49 -11.73
C VAL A 418 -14.41 7.77 -10.91
N LEU A 419 -15.32 8.72 -11.19
CA LEU A 419 -15.42 9.97 -10.44
C LEU A 419 -15.78 9.73 -8.97
N TRP A 420 -16.74 8.84 -8.71
CA TRP A 420 -17.12 8.47 -7.35
C TRP A 420 -15.95 7.85 -6.59
N THR A 421 -15.31 6.83 -7.16
CA THR A 421 -14.21 6.11 -6.50
C THR A 421 -12.95 6.95 -6.38
N GLN A 422 -12.64 7.82 -7.36
CA GLN A 422 -11.54 8.77 -7.22
C GLN A 422 -11.82 9.79 -6.12
N ARG A 423 -13.03 10.33 -6.01
CA ARG A 423 -13.36 11.29 -4.96
C ARG A 423 -13.28 10.69 -3.55
N SER A 424 -13.66 9.42 -3.38
CA SER A 424 -13.74 8.75 -2.07
C SER A 424 -12.50 7.96 -1.68
N LEU A 425 -11.74 7.43 -2.65
CA LEU A 425 -10.63 6.50 -2.42
C LEU A 425 -9.35 6.89 -3.19
N GLY A 426 -9.44 7.80 -4.15
CA GLY A 426 -8.35 8.11 -5.06
C GLY A 426 -7.24 8.98 -4.48
N PHE A 427 -6.23 9.18 -5.31
CA PHE A 427 -4.95 9.85 -5.00
C PHE A 427 -4.63 10.98 -5.97
N LEU A 428 -5.62 11.46 -6.72
CA LEU A 428 -5.48 12.63 -7.59
C LEU A 428 -5.77 13.92 -6.80
N PRO A 429 -5.31 15.10 -7.27
CA PRO A 429 -5.63 16.36 -6.61
C PRO A 429 -7.12 16.52 -6.32
N GLY A 430 -7.48 16.79 -5.06
CA GLY A 430 -8.86 16.91 -4.59
C GLY A 430 -9.56 15.58 -4.23
N ALA A 431 -8.89 14.44 -4.39
CA ALA A 431 -9.34 13.14 -3.88
C ALA A 431 -9.11 13.00 -2.37
N ALA A 432 -9.76 12.00 -1.75
CA ALA A 432 -9.70 11.80 -0.30
C ALA A 432 -8.30 11.47 0.24
N ASN A 433 -7.47 10.77 -0.53
CA ASN A 433 -6.13 10.37 -0.12
C ASN A 433 -5.02 11.20 -0.81
N TRP A 434 -5.36 12.36 -1.39
CA TRP A 434 -4.37 13.26 -1.96
C TRP A 434 -3.48 13.85 -0.86
N GLN A 435 -2.20 13.54 -0.92
CA GLN A 435 -1.20 14.03 0.01
C GLN A 435 0.13 14.19 -0.73
N VAL A 436 0.88 15.22 -0.35
CA VAL A 436 2.23 15.49 -0.85
C VAL A 436 3.13 15.59 0.37
N ALA A 437 4.27 14.90 0.34
CA ALA A 437 5.23 14.93 1.43
C ALA A 437 5.71 16.36 1.70
N SER A 438 5.95 16.69 2.97
CA SER A 438 6.45 18.00 3.36
C SER A 438 7.98 17.99 3.42
N ILE A 439 8.64 18.72 2.51
CA ILE A 439 10.11 18.87 2.50
C ILE A 439 10.51 20.20 3.15
N GLY A 440 10.81 20.13 4.44
CA GLY A 440 11.13 21.28 5.27
C GLY A 440 12.63 21.54 5.50
N PRO A 441 12.95 22.51 6.37
CA PRO A 441 14.32 22.76 6.82
C PRO A 441 14.98 21.53 7.46
N HIS A 442 14.19 20.71 8.16
CA HIS A 442 14.66 19.51 8.84
C HIS A 442 15.11 18.42 7.85
N GLN A 443 14.31 18.11 6.80
CA GLN A 443 14.71 17.18 5.73
C GLN A 443 15.99 17.64 5.02
N ARG A 444 16.11 18.95 4.73
CA ARG A 444 17.35 19.51 4.14
C ARG A 444 18.56 19.40 5.08
N LEU A 445 18.34 19.41 6.39
CA LEU A 445 19.39 19.15 7.38
C LEU A 445 19.76 17.66 7.40
N ALA A 446 18.78 16.76 7.34
CA ALA A 446 19.01 15.32 7.23
C ALA A 446 19.89 14.99 6.01
N ASP A 447 19.61 15.59 4.84
CA ASP A 447 20.45 15.43 3.64
C ASP A 447 21.90 15.88 3.86
N ARG A 448 22.14 16.91 4.69
CA ARG A 448 23.49 17.32 5.05
C ARG A 448 24.17 16.27 5.92
N PHE A 449 23.46 15.71 6.90
CA PHE A 449 23.98 14.65 7.78
C PHE A 449 24.30 13.37 7.00
N LEU A 450 23.44 12.96 6.05
CA LEU A 450 23.69 11.82 5.16
C LEU A 450 25.00 11.98 4.39
N ARG A 451 25.29 13.19 3.88
CA ARG A 451 26.54 13.49 3.15
C ARG A 451 27.80 13.48 4.03
N MET A 452 27.67 13.54 5.36
CA MET A 452 28.82 13.42 6.28
C MET A 452 29.28 11.96 6.40
N VAL A 453 28.43 11.00 6.03
CA VAL A 453 28.75 9.57 6.07
C VAL A 453 29.35 9.14 4.73
N PRO A 454 30.56 8.56 4.71
CA PRO A 454 31.14 8.06 3.47
C PRO A 454 30.24 7.03 2.76
N ALA A 455 30.22 7.05 1.42
CA ALA A 455 29.24 6.30 0.62
C ALA A 455 29.35 4.76 0.76
N THR A 456 30.53 4.23 1.08
CA THR A 456 30.80 2.79 1.07
C THR A 456 31.01 2.17 2.45
N VAL A 457 31.06 2.98 3.51
CA VAL A 457 31.31 2.47 4.87
C VAL A 457 30.04 1.88 5.48
N PRO A 458 30.13 0.85 6.33
CA PRO A 458 28.97 0.33 7.03
C PRO A 458 28.38 1.35 8.01
N VAL A 459 27.05 1.39 8.09
CA VAL A 459 26.29 2.34 8.94
C VAL A 459 25.20 1.62 9.69
N SER A 460 24.94 2.05 10.92
CA SER A 460 23.75 1.67 11.67
C SER A 460 22.81 2.88 11.78
N THR A 461 21.52 2.72 11.51
CA THR A 461 20.57 3.84 11.49
C THR A 461 19.15 3.39 11.86
N GLN A 462 18.21 4.33 11.89
CA GLN A 462 16.80 4.07 12.16
C GLN A 462 15.98 4.00 10.87
N ASP A 463 14.76 3.47 10.99
CA ASP A 463 13.86 3.10 9.91
C ASP A 463 13.81 4.07 8.72
N GLN A 464 13.44 5.34 8.95
CA GLN A 464 13.21 6.31 7.87
C GLN A 464 14.49 6.87 7.24
N LEU A 465 15.63 6.71 7.90
CA LEU A 465 16.94 7.12 7.37
C LEU A 465 17.61 6.00 6.55
N ASP A 466 17.21 4.74 6.79
CA ASP A 466 17.78 3.54 6.19
C ASP A 466 17.68 3.53 4.66
N PRO A 467 16.53 3.82 4.00
CA PRO A 467 16.45 3.86 2.55
C PRO A 467 17.48 4.79 1.92
N HIS A 468 17.69 5.97 2.51
CA HIS A 468 18.63 6.98 2.00
C HIS A 468 20.10 6.58 2.14
N LEU A 469 20.40 5.56 2.94
CA LEU A 469 21.72 5.00 3.13
C LEU A 469 21.86 3.63 2.46
N SER A 470 20.81 3.08 1.81
CA SER A 470 20.77 1.69 1.33
C SER A 470 21.74 1.36 0.19
N SER A 471 22.25 2.34 -0.57
CA SER A 471 23.22 2.14 -1.66
C SER A 471 24.64 1.83 -1.16
N ARG A 472 24.80 0.79 -0.34
CA ARG A 472 26.07 0.33 0.24
C ARG A 472 26.04 -1.17 0.54
N HIS A 473 27.21 -1.78 0.72
CA HIS A 473 27.31 -3.22 0.95
C HIS A 473 26.67 -3.64 2.29
N TYR A 474 26.96 -2.89 3.35
CA TYR A 474 26.48 -3.15 4.71
C TYR A 474 25.73 -1.94 5.29
N LEU A 475 24.48 -2.17 5.67
CA LEU A 475 23.60 -1.23 6.35
C LEU A 475 22.83 -1.99 7.42
N TYR A 476 22.69 -1.40 8.61
CA TYR A 476 22.07 -2.05 9.75
C TYR A 476 20.97 -1.16 10.33
N LEU A 477 19.86 -1.80 10.74
CA LEU A 477 18.95 -1.17 11.68
C LEU A 477 19.62 -1.08 13.07
N LEU A 478 19.34 0.01 13.76
CA LEU A 478 19.88 0.29 15.08
C LEU A 478 19.63 -0.89 16.03
N GLU A 479 20.65 -1.19 16.84
CA GLU A 479 20.90 -2.40 17.65
C GLU A 479 21.94 -3.33 17.02
N ASP A 480 21.92 -3.52 15.70
CA ASP A 480 23.01 -4.18 14.98
C ASP A 480 24.04 -3.12 14.50
N THR A 481 25.32 -3.45 14.67
CA THR A 481 26.45 -2.63 14.19
C THR A 481 27.44 -3.46 13.39
N GLY A 482 27.08 -4.67 12.97
CA GLY A 482 27.97 -5.58 12.24
C GLY A 482 29.18 -6.06 13.05
N ARG A 483 29.22 -5.79 14.37
CA ARG A 483 30.34 -6.15 15.26
C ARG A 483 30.38 -7.64 15.63
N ILE A 484 29.36 -8.40 15.25
CA ILE A 484 29.37 -9.86 15.32
C ILE A 484 29.87 -10.39 13.96
N PRO A 485 31.05 -11.05 13.91
CA PRO A 485 31.58 -11.64 12.67
C PRO A 485 30.56 -12.56 11.98
N PRO A 486 30.60 -12.73 10.65
CA PRO A 486 31.68 -12.36 9.71
C PRO A 486 31.52 -10.97 9.04
N LEU A 487 30.60 -10.12 9.51
CA LEU A 487 30.33 -8.85 8.84
C LEU A 487 31.27 -7.70 9.23
N ALA A 488 31.25 -6.63 8.43
CA ALA A 488 32.03 -5.43 8.72
C ALA A 488 31.32 -4.52 9.73
N SER A 489 32.09 -4.00 10.68
CA SER A 489 31.55 -3.13 11.73
C SER A 489 31.19 -1.73 11.23
N ALA A 490 30.05 -1.23 11.66
CA ALA A 490 29.66 0.17 11.48
C ALA A 490 30.46 1.08 12.41
N ASN A 491 31.09 2.08 11.80
CA ASN A 491 31.79 3.17 12.49
C ASN A 491 30.94 4.44 12.56
N TYR A 492 29.77 4.46 11.93
CA TYR A 492 28.82 5.57 11.96
C TYR A 492 27.45 5.10 12.43
N ILE A 493 26.82 5.90 13.29
CA ILE A 493 25.42 5.74 13.69
C ILE A 493 24.70 7.07 13.45
N LEU A 494 23.70 7.07 12.57
CA LEU A 494 22.91 8.27 12.28
C LEU A 494 21.48 8.09 12.80
N LEU A 495 21.01 8.99 13.65
CA LEU A 495 19.70 8.95 14.27
C LEU A 495 18.98 10.29 14.14
N ASP A 496 17.66 10.27 14.16
CA ASP A 496 16.81 11.46 14.28
C ASP A 496 15.80 11.27 15.42
N ALA A 497 16.01 12.01 16.50
CA ALA A 497 15.16 12.01 17.69
C ALA A 497 13.77 12.64 17.48
N SER A 498 13.54 13.29 16.34
CA SER A 498 12.31 13.99 15.98
C SER A 498 11.40 13.19 15.02
N ALA A 499 11.86 12.04 14.54
CA ALA A 499 11.14 11.12 13.65
C ALA A 499 10.74 9.82 14.38
N PRO A 500 9.82 9.02 13.81
CA PRO A 500 9.58 7.64 14.21
C PRO A 500 10.87 6.85 14.45
N THR A 501 10.94 6.14 15.57
CA THR A 501 12.20 5.62 16.12
C THR A 501 12.40 4.12 15.92
N TYR A 502 11.58 3.48 15.08
CA TYR A 502 11.69 2.04 14.78
C TYR A 502 13.14 1.67 14.40
N PRO A 503 13.68 0.53 14.88
CA PRO A 503 13.03 -0.58 15.58
C PRO A 503 12.80 -0.36 17.08
N LEU A 504 13.27 0.76 17.64
CA LEU A 504 13.20 1.03 19.07
C LEU A 504 12.08 2.00 19.44
N PRO A 505 11.45 1.84 20.61
CA PRO A 505 10.75 2.95 21.25
C PRO A 505 11.64 4.18 21.44
N SER A 506 11.05 5.39 21.41
CA SER A 506 11.81 6.65 21.48
C SER A 506 12.74 6.78 22.69
N TYR A 507 12.34 6.26 23.86
CA TYR A 507 13.20 6.26 25.05
C TYR A 507 14.36 5.26 24.95
N GLN A 508 14.14 4.09 24.34
CA GLN A 508 15.21 3.10 24.11
C GLN A 508 16.20 3.60 23.06
N LEU A 509 15.73 4.35 22.05
CA LEU A 509 16.60 5.04 21.09
C LEU A 509 17.61 5.94 21.81
N HIS A 510 17.11 6.79 22.74
CA HIS A 510 17.93 7.64 23.58
C HIS A 510 18.94 6.83 24.41
N ASP A 511 18.45 5.83 25.16
CA ASP A 511 19.30 5.05 26.06
C ASP A 511 20.38 4.30 25.28
N ARG A 512 20.04 3.82 24.08
CA ARG A 512 20.99 3.15 23.19
C ARG A 512 22.05 4.11 22.66
N ALA A 513 21.66 5.29 22.19
CA ALA A 513 22.61 6.32 21.74
C ALA A 513 23.57 6.75 22.86
N VAL A 514 23.03 6.98 24.07
CA VAL A 514 23.84 7.31 25.26
C VAL A 514 24.76 6.15 25.64
N SER A 515 24.31 4.89 25.49
CA SER A 515 25.15 3.71 25.75
C SER A 515 26.37 3.66 24.83
N PHE A 516 26.25 4.08 23.56
CA PHE A 516 27.38 4.19 22.65
C PHE A 516 28.33 5.30 23.08
N LEU A 517 27.82 6.48 23.44
CA LEU A 517 28.67 7.58 23.93
C LEU A 517 29.46 7.22 25.21
N ARG A 518 28.95 6.31 26.04
CA ARG A 518 29.68 5.78 27.21
C ARG A 518 30.79 4.79 26.84
N GLN A 519 30.71 4.13 25.69
CA GLN A 519 31.75 3.20 25.25
C GLN A 519 33.02 3.95 24.79
N PRO A 520 34.21 3.38 25.03
CA PRO A 520 35.45 3.91 24.44
C PRO A 520 35.37 3.95 22.90
N GLY A 521 35.92 5.00 22.31
CA GLY A 521 35.98 5.19 20.86
C GLY A 521 34.79 5.93 20.23
N TRP A 522 33.56 5.79 20.73
CA TRP A 522 32.42 6.49 20.12
C TRP A 522 32.28 7.96 20.55
N GLY A 523 32.10 8.89 19.62
CA GLY A 523 31.81 10.29 19.93
C GLY A 523 30.72 10.88 19.04
N VAL A 524 30.34 12.12 19.33
CA VAL A 524 29.43 12.94 18.52
C VAL A 524 30.25 13.63 17.43
N ALA A 525 30.03 13.27 16.17
CA ALA A 525 30.61 13.97 15.03
C ALA A 525 29.82 15.23 14.69
N ALA A 526 28.48 15.14 14.73
CA ALA A 526 27.58 16.27 14.52
C ALA A 526 26.26 16.04 15.25
N ALA A 527 25.64 17.11 15.74
CA ALA A 527 24.27 17.04 16.24
C ALA A 527 23.55 18.40 16.12
N SER A 528 22.36 18.40 15.54
CA SER A 528 21.55 19.59 15.34
C SER A 528 20.10 19.20 15.09
N ASP A 529 19.16 19.92 15.69
CA ASP A 529 17.74 19.79 15.41
C ASP A 529 17.21 18.35 15.43
N GLY A 530 17.58 17.54 16.45
CA GLY A 530 17.13 16.15 16.58
C GLY A 530 17.98 15.13 15.82
N LEU A 531 18.73 15.56 14.80
CA LEU A 531 19.69 14.71 14.10
C LEU A 531 20.99 14.60 14.89
N ILE A 532 21.51 13.38 15.04
CA ILE A 532 22.79 13.09 15.68
C ILE A 532 23.55 12.04 14.88
N LEU A 533 24.80 12.37 14.54
CA LEU A 533 25.77 11.47 13.95
C LEU A 533 26.80 11.08 15.01
N LEU A 534 26.80 9.81 15.39
CA LEU A 534 27.85 9.22 16.20
C LEU A 534 28.91 8.60 15.29
N GLU A 535 30.17 8.78 15.64
CA GLU A 535 31.31 8.27 14.88
C GLU A 535 32.31 7.60 15.82
N TYR A 536 32.83 6.44 15.40
CA TYR A 536 33.93 5.78 16.07
C TYR A 536 35.24 6.51 15.76
N GLY A 537 35.90 7.05 16.77
CA GLY A 537 37.07 7.91 16.69
C GLY A 537 36.80 9.38 16.99
N ALA A 538 35.53 9.80 17.04
CA ALA A 538 35.19 11.19 17.34
C ALA A 538 35.52 11.56 18.81
N PRO A 539 36.14 12.73 19.06
CA PRO A 539 36.62 13.09 20.40
C PRO A 539 35.51 13.62 21.31
N ALA A 540 34.46 14.23 20.74
CA ALA A 540 33.42 14.88 21.52
C ALA A 540 32.46 13.85 22.13
N LYS A 541 32.28 13.87 23.44
CA LYS A 541 31.30 13.02 24.15
C LYS A 541 30.00 13.74 24.49
N THR A 542 29.97 15.06 24.30
CA THR A 542 28.87 15.93 24.70
C THR A 542 27.99 16.25 23.51
N ILE A 543 26.68 16.10 23.67
CA ILE A 543 25.70 16.52 22.66
C ILE A 543 25.53 18.05 22.74
N PRO A 544 25.81 18.80 21.66
CA PRO A 544 25.71 20.26 21.64
C PRO A 544 24.27 20.75 21.81
N GLY A 545 24.12 22.01 22.28
CA GLY A 545 22.81 22.62 22.51
C GLY A 545 21.93 22.72 21.25
N SER A 546 22.54 22.87 20.07
CA SER A 546 21.86 22.89 18.76
C SER A 546 21.04 21.63 18.49
N PHE A 547 21.43 20.49 19.06
CA PHE A 547 20.67 19.25 18.92
C PHE A 547 19.24 19.37 19.42
N TYR A 548 19.00 20.13 20.50
CA TYR A 548 17.69 20.19 21.16
C TYR A 548 16.70 21.17 20.50
N SER A 549 17.06 21.80 19.38
CA SER A 549 16.20 22.80 18.71
C SER A 549 14.91 22.22 18.14
N PHE A 550 14.83 20.91 17.88
CA PHE A 550 13.63 20.27 17.31
C PHE A 550 12.41 20.33 18.25
N MET A 551 12.63 20.56 19.55
CA MET A 551 11.55 20.77 20.52
C MET A 551 11.24 22.26 20.74
N ASN A 552 11.95 23.18 20.08
CA ASN A 552 11.66 24.61 20.20
C ASN A 552 10.50 24.99 19.29
N ALA A 553 9.39 25.45 19.88
CA ALA A 553 8.24 25.90 19.13
C ALA A 553 8.37 27.34 18.58
N GLY A 554 9.41 28.09 18.97
CA GLY A 554 9.54 29.49 18.59
C GLY A 554 8.30 30.30 18.98
N SER A 555 7.67 30.98 18.02
CA SER A 555 6.43 31.74 18.20
C SER A 555 5.15 31.00 17.82
N THR A 556 5.23 29.78 17.25
CA THR A 556 4.03 29.03 16.85
C THR A 556 3.28 28.44 18.06
N SER A 557 1.98 28.22 17.90
CA SER A 557 1.11 27.51 18.84
C SER A 557 0.39 26.32 18.17
N GLY A 558 0.80 25.93 16.96
CA GLY A 558 0.09 24.97 16.13
C GLY A 558 -1.11 25.58 15.41
N ASP A 559 -1.79 24.75 14.61
CA ASP A 559 -2.92 25.16 13.75
C ASP A 559 -4.23 25.30 14.54
N HIS A 560 -4.32 24.62 15.68
CA HIS A 560 -5.50 24.58 16.53
C HIS A 560 -5.17 25.00 17.97
N PRO A 561 -5.73 26.11 18.48
CA PRO A 561 -5.46 26.55 19.84
C PRO A 561 -6.04 25.59 20.88
N LEU A 562 -5.33 25.43 22.00
CA LEU A 562 -5.80 24.67 23.18
C LEU A 562 -5.74 25.57 24.39
N HIS A 563 -6.83 25.58 25.17
CA HIS A 563 -6.93 26.35 26.39
C HIS A 563 -6.88 25.44 27.61
N GLY A 564 -6.11 25.87 28.61
CA GLY A 564 -5.97 25.18 29.89
C GLY A 564 -4.52 24.97 30.29
N ALA A 565 -4.34 24.24 31.38
CA ALA A 565 -3.02 23.90 31.89
C ALA A 565 -3.05 22.53 32.57
N PHE A 566 -1.90 21.85 32.56
CA PHE A 566 -1.64 20.68 33.38
C PHE A 566 -0.51 20.98 34.35
N GLY A 567 -0.84 21.15 35.63
CA GLY A 567 0.13 21.60 36.64
C GLY A 567 0.74 22.96 36.25
N HIS A 568 2.03 22.99 35.95
CA HIS A 568 2.75 24.19 35.51
C HIS A 568 2.95 24.27 33.99
N LEU A 569 2.35 23.37 33.21
CA LEU A 569 2.38 23.42 31.75
C LEU A 569 1.12 24.10 31.22
N LYS A 570 1.27 25.29 30.66
CA LYS A 570 0.21 25.94 29.88
C LYS A 570 0.12 25.29 28.51
N LEU A 571 -1.07 24.88 28.09
CA LEU A 571 -1.31 24.41 26.73
C LEU A 571 -1.45 25.61 25.79
N LEU A 572 -0.84 25.52 24.62
CA LEU A 572 -0.90 26.56 23.58
C LEU A 572 -1.79 26.12 22.42
N GLY A 573 -1.63 24.87 21.98
CA GLY A 573 -2.37 24.32 20.85
C GLY A 573 -1.80 22.99 20.37
N TYR A 574 -2.30 22.53 19.23
CA TYR A 574 -1.84 21.33 18.54
C TYR A 574 -1.91 21.51 17.03
N SER A 575 -1.13 20.70 16.33
CA SER A 575 -1.27 20.42 14.89
C SER A 575 -1.46 18.92 14.71
N VAL A 576 -2.24 18.55 13.70
CA VAL A 576 -2.45 17.16 13.31
C VAL A 576 -2.24 17.01 11.80
N ASP A 577 -1.40 16.07 11.42
CA ASP A 577 -1.07 15.78 10.01
C ASP A 577 -1.19 14.28 9.73
N HIS A 578 -1.21 13.89 8.46
CA HIS A 578 -1.07 12.49 8.05
C HIS A 578 0.42 12.15 7.85
N THR A 579 0.85 11.00 8.38
CA THR A 579 2.28 10.62 8.45
C THR A 579 2.76 9.84 7.24
N ASP A 580 1.95 8.88 6.80
CA ASP A 580 2.25 8.01 5.67
C ASP A 580 1.40 8.41 4.47
N LEU A 581 1.97 8.34 3.27
CA LEU A 581 1.20 8.37 2.02
C LEU A 581 0.41 7.06 1.88
N ALA A 582 -0.67 6.97 2.65
CA ALA A 582 -1.73 5.98 2.52
C ALA A 582 -1.32 4.50 2.56
N ASN A 583 -0.25 4.16 3.27
CA ASN A 583 0.11 2.78 3.56
C ASN A 583 -0.98 2.03 4.37
N GLN A 584 -1.92 2.77 4.96
CA GLN A 584 -3.03 2.28 5.78
C GLN A 584 -4.27 3.18 5.66
N TYR A 585 -5.47 2.63 5.95
CA TYR A 585 -6.72 3.42 6.04
C TYR A 585 -7.42 3.21 7.39
N PRO A 586 -7.75 4.28 8.14
CA PRO A 586 -7.39 5.67 7.83
C PRO A 586 -5.87 5.88 7.96
N ALA A 587 -5.36 6.93 7.33
CA ALA A 587 -3.94 7.26 7.45
C ALA A 587 -3.55 7.56 8.89
N ASN A 588 -2.34 7.17 9.27
CA ASN A 588 -1.78 7.40 10.60
C ASN A 588 -1.65 8.90 10.88
N LEU A 589 -1.97 9.30 12.11
CA LEU A 589 -2.00 10.72 12.51
C LEU A 589 -0.74 11.13 13.27
N ASP A 590 -0.02 12.13 12.76
CA ASP A 590 1.01 12.84 13.48
C ASP A 590 0.36 13.87 14.38
N TYR A 591 0.71 13.91 15.66
CA TYR A 591 0.24 14.95 16.56
C TYR A 591 1.44 15.73 17.09
N ARG A 592 1.37 17.05 16.96
CA ARG A 592 2.32 17.99 17.54
C ARG A 592 1.60 18.81 18.60
N ILE A 593 2.05 18.73 19.85
CA ILE A 593 1.42 19.40 20.99
C ILE A 593 2.33 20.53 21.47
N PHE A 594 1.79 21.75 21.52
CA PHE A 594 2.51 22.97 21.86
C PHE A 594 2.21 23.39 23.30
N VAL A 595 3.26 23.59 24.09
CA VAL A 595 3.17 23.85 25.53
C VAL A 595 4.18 24.89 26.01
N GLN A 596 3.86 25.56 27.12
CA GLN A 596 4.72 26.54 27.77
C GLN A 596 4.75 26.31 29.29
N PRO A 597 5.90 25.94 29.90
CA PRO A 597 6.02 25.93 31.34
C PRO A 597 5.89 27.34 31.92
N THR A 598 5.01 27.53 32.90
CA THR A 598 4.85 28.78 33.66
C THR A 598 5.76 28.84 34.88
N ARG A 599 6.19 27.68 35.38
CA ARG A 599 7.14 27.49 36.49
C ARG A 599 8.03 26.28 36.22
N PRO A 600 9.16 26.13 36.93
CA PRO A 600 10.01 24.94 36.81
C PRO A 600 9.19 23.65 37.08
N VAL A 601 9.30 22.69 36.16
CA VAL A 601 8.59 21.41 36.26
C VAL A 601 9.40 20.46 37.14
N ARG A 602 8.81 19.93 38.20
CA ARG A 602 9.54 19.11 39.20
C ARG A 602 9.64 17.62 38.85
N HIS A 603 8.77 17.14 37.97
CA HIS A 603 8.71 15.74 37.55
C HIS A 603 8.60 15.67 36.03
N ASN A 604 9.09 14.58 35.44
CA ASN A 604 8.93 14.38 34.00
C ASN A 604 7.46 14.15 33.68
N LEU A 605 6.93 14.92 32.73
CA LEU A 605 5.55 14.85 32.28
C LEU A 605 5.55 14.44 30.80
N GLN A 606 4.52 13.70 30.39
CA GLN A 606 4.32 13.35 28.99
C GLN A 606 2.87 13.47 28.56
N PRO A 607 2.61 13.84 27.30
CA PRO A 607 1.29 13.73 26.72
C PRO A 607 0.92 12.27 26.43
N VAL A 608 -0.39 12.01 26.40
CA VAL A 608 -1.00 10.76 25.93
C VAL A 608 -2.22 11.13 25.09
N LEU A 609 -2.37 10.48 23.94
CA LEU A 609 -3.55 10.59 23.11
C LEU A 609 -4.47 9.38 23.34
N PHE A 610 -5.77 9.61 23.29
CA PHE A 610 -6.81 8.60 23.42
C PHE A 610 -7.83 8.78 22.30
N ALA A 611 -8.08 7.74 21.51
CA ALA A 611 -9.20 7.69 20.60
C ALA A 611 -10.35 6.93 21.25
N ARG A 612 -11.54 7.53 21.26
CA ARG A 612 -12.75 6.93 21.81
C ARG A 612 -13.88 6.88 20.81
N MET A 613 -14.55 5.73 20.75
CA MET A 613 -15.71 5.51 19.89
C MET A 613 -16.77 4.74 20.66
N GLY A 614 -18.03 5.20 20.58
CA GLY A 614 -19.14 4.58 21.31
C GLY A 614 -18.96 4.51 22.83
N GLY A 615 -18.17 5.40 23.43
CA GLY A 615 -17.86 5.39 24.87
C GLY A 615 -16.70 4.48 25.27
N HIS A 616 -16.10 3.72 24.35
CA HIS A 616 -14.94 2.85 24.61
C HIS A 616 -13.65 3.47 24.08
N VAL A 617 -12.52 3.17 24.72
CA VAL A 617 -11.19 3.52 24.20
C VAL A 617 -10.82 2.47 23.17
N ILE A 618 -10.65 2.89 21.92
CA ILE A 618 -10.25 1.98 20.83
C ILE A 618 -8.74 1.98 20.64
N GLN A 619 -8.08 3.07 20.98
CA GLN A 619 -6.63 3.24 20.84
C GLN A 619 -6.13 4.30 21.81
N CYS A 620 -4.88 4.16 22.25
CA CYS A 620 -4.13 5.22 22.89
C CYS A 620 -2.70 5.28 22.35
N ASN A 621 -2.07 6.44 22.48
CA ASN A 621 -0.69 6.65 22.09
C ASN A 621 0.04 7.43 23.18
N ALA A 622 1.03 6.78 23.80
CA ALA A 622 1.84 7.33 24.89
C ALA A 622 3.34 7.36 24.54
N GLN A 623 3.66 7.53 23.25
CA GLN A 623 5.03 7.56 22.72
C GLN A 623 5.40 8.97 22.23
N PRO A 624 5.69 9.92 23.13
CA PRO A 624 6.23 11.22 22.74
C PRO A 624 7.66 11.06 22.22
N LEU A 625 7.96 11.72 21.10
CA LEU A 625 9.30 11.82 20.55
C LEU A 625 10.09 12.92 21.27
N GLY A 626 11.37 12.70 21.49
CA GLY A 626 12.28 13.72 22.05
C GLY A 626 12.30 13.89 23.58
N LEU A 627 11.25 13.50 24.31
CA LEU A 627 11.18 13.74 25.77
C LEU A 627 12.23 12.95 26.58
N ALA A 628 12.73 11.83 26.05
CA ALA A 628 13.88 11.14 26.64
C ALA A 628 15.16 11.98 26.53
N TRP A 629 15.31 12.73 25.44
CA TRP A 629 16.48 13.58 25.17
C TRP A 629 16.42 14.91 25.94
N LEU A 630 15.25 15.56 25.98
CA LEU A 630 15.02 16.78 26.78
C LEU A 630 13.80 16.61 27.70
N PRO A 631 13.97 15.97 28.86
CA PRO A 631 12.91 15.81 29.83
C PRO A 631 12.33 17.16 30.30
N THR A 632 11.04 17.17 30.64
CA THR A 632 10.33 18.41 31.03
C THR A 632 10.93 19.09 32.27
N THR A 633 11.63 18.35 33.12
CA THR A 633 12.38 18.90 34.27
C THR A 633 13.53 19.84 33.87
N ARG A 634 14.02 19.74 32.64
CA ARG A 634 15.06 20.63 32.08
C ARG A 634 14.48 21.85 31.37
N TRP A 635 13.16 21.97 31.28
CA TRP A 635 12.53 23.06 30.54
C TRP A 635 12.56 24.37 31.31
N ARG A 636 12.83 25.45 30.59
CA ARG A 636 12.87 26.82 31.12
C ARG A 636 11.48 27.45 31.13
N PRO A 637 11.03 28.04 32.24
CA PRO A 637 9.78 28.80 32.28
C PRO A 637 9.74 29.90 31.21
N GLY A 638 8.58 30.13 30.62
CA GLY A 638 8.37 31.13 29.58
C GLY A 638 8.75 30.71 28.16
N TYR A 639 9.59 29.68 27.98
CA TYR A 639 9.93 29.12 26.66
C TYR A 639 8.79 28.26 26.12
N ARG A 640 8.62 28.21 24.79
CA ARG A 640 7.59 27.39 24.14
C ARG A 640 8.22 26.12 23.57
N TYR A 641 7.60 24.99 23.85
CA TYR A 641 8.05 23.67 23.41
C TYR A 641 6.99 23.00 22.54
N VAL A 642 7.46 22.22 21.57
CA VAL A 642 6.64 21.32 20.77
C VAL A 642 7.02 19.88 21.11
N ILE A 643 6.00 19.05 21.34
CA ILE A 643 6.15 17.61 21.54
C ILE A 643 5.50 16.92 20.36
N ARG A 644 6.30 16.23 19.56
CA ARG A 644 5.80 15.36 18.49
C ARG A 644 5.45 14.00 19.09
N MET A 645 4.34 13.43 18.68
CA MET A 645 3.94 12.07 19.04
C MET A 645 4.39 11.11 17.95
N SER A 646 4.74 9.88 18.31
CA SER A 646 4.80 8.78 17.34
C SER A 646 3.47 8.72 16.56
N PRO A 647 3.44 8.33 15.27
CA PRO A 647 2.20 8.25 14.50
C PRO A 647 1.13 7.42 15.23
N MET A 648 -0.06 7.99 15.41
CA MET A 648 -1.19 7.29 16.03
C MET A 648 -1.92 6.45 14.99
N GLN A 649 -1.84 5.12 15.14
CA GLN A 649 -2.58 4.17 14.32
C GLN A 649 -4.00 3.99 14.87
N ILE A 650 -5.02 4.36 14.09
CA ILE A 650 -6.42 4.19 14.50
C ILE A 650 -6.91 2.81 14.06
N ASP A 651 -7.50 2.04 14.98
CA ASP A 651 -8.18 0.79 14.63
C ASP A 651 -9.29 1.05 13.61
N TRP A 652 -9.11 0.54 12.39
CA TRP A 652 -10.02 0.70 11.27
C TRP A 652 -11.04 -0.42 11.13
N GLN A 653 -10.98 -1.42 12.00
CA GLN A 653 -11.93 -2.55 12.00
C GLN A 653 -13.28 -2.14 12.58
N THR A 654 -13.30 -1.08 13.41
CA THR A 654 -14.51 -0.58 14.04
C THR A 654 -15.05 0.65 13.31
N PHE A 655 -16.29 0.60 12.83
CA PHE A 655 -16.91 1.75 12.14
C PHE A 655 -17.43 2.80 13.12
N GLY A 656 -17.33 4.06 12.71
CA GLY A 656 -17.87 5.19 13.43
C GLY A 656 -16.90 6.37 13.50
N THR A 657 -17.24 7.36 14.30
CA THR A 657 -16.39 8.54 14.51
C THR A 657 -15.71 8.41 15.87
N ALA A 658 -14.40 8.21 15.83
CA ALA A 658 -13.54 8.24 17.00
C ALA A 658 -13.24 9.69 17.38
N GLN A 659 -13.53 10.07 18.62
CA GLN A 659 -13.13 11.35 19.21
C GLN A 659 -11.75 11.19 19.82
N VAL A 660 -10.81 12.09 19.47
CA VAL A 660 -9.43 12.05 19.96
C VAL A 660 -9.27 13.07 21.09
N TYR A 661 -8.67 12.62 22.19
CA TYR A 661 -8.40 13.43 23.36
C TYR A 661 -6.91 13.40 23.70
N ALA A 662 -6.33 14.56 23.98
CA ALA A 662 -5.00 14.68 24.57
C ALA A 662 -5.13 14.81 26.09
N GLY A 663 -4.25 14.15 26.82
CA GLY A 663 -4.07 14.30 28.26
C GLY A 663 -2.59 14.38 28.60
N PHE A 664 -2.26 14.80 29.83
CA PHE A 664 -0.90 14.77 30.36
C PHE A 664 -0.85 13.92 31.62
N ARG A 665 0.32 13.32 31.86
CA ARG A 665 0.58 12.51 33.04
C ARG A 665 2.06 12.55 33.41
N PRO A 666 2.43 12.18 34.65
CA PRO A 666 3.81 11.84 34.98
C PRO A 666 4.33 10.75 34.04
N ALA A 667 5.53 10.94 33.50
CA ALA A 667 6.22 9.96 32.68
C ALA A 667 6.40 8.67 33.49
N PRO A 668 5.88 7.52 33.03
CA PRO A 668 6.03 6.26 33.73
C PRO A 668 7.50 5.82 33.74
N THR A 669 7.91 5.04 34.75
CA THR A 669 9.21 4.36 34.73
C THR A 669 9.29 3.30 33.63
N ASP A 670 8.15 2.76 33.19
CA ASP A 670 8.01 1.90 32.01
C ASP A 670 6.70 2.26 31.25
N PRO A 671 6.78 2.90 30.07
CA PRO A 671 5.62 3.31 29.30
C PRO A 671 4.77 2.18 28.72
N TYR A 672 5.26 0.93 28.68
CA TYR A 672 4.55 -0.22 28.11
C TYR A 672 3.82 -1.07 29.15
N ARG A 673 3.99 -0.76 30.43
CA ARG A 673 3.41 -1.53 31.52
C ARG A 673 1.89 -1.38 31.65
N PHE A 674 1.29 -0.35 31.05
CA PHE A 674 -0.12 -0.02 31.24
C PHE A 674 -0.93 -0.17 29.96
N SER A 675 -2.08 -0.86 30.04
CA SER A 675 -3.03 -0.91 28.92
C SER A 675 -3.72 0.43 28.71
N CYS A 676 -4.24 0.67 27.49
CA CYS A 676 -4.98 1.90 27.18
C CYS A 676 -6.14 2.14 28.16
N ASP A 677 -6.87 1.09 28.55
CA ASP A 677 -7.95 1.18 29.54
C ASP A 677 -7.45 1.59 30.93
N GLN A 678 -6.30 1.07 31.35
CA GLN A 678 -5.69 1.45 32.63
C GLN A 678 -5.25 2.92 32.62
N MET A 679 -4.67 3.37 31.50
CA MET A 679 -4.28 4.76 31.32
C MET A 679 -5.49 5.68 31.28
N TRP A 680 -6.57 5.27 30.62
CA TRP A 680 -7.82 5.99 30.60
C TRP A 680 -8.44 6.10 32.00
N LYS A 681 -8.58 4.99 32.74
CA LYS A 681 -9.16 5.04 34.10
C LYS A 681 -8.41 5.94 35.08
N LYS A 682 -7.14 6.24 34.81
CA LYS A 682 -6.28 7.12 35.62
C LYS A 682 -5.94 8.43 34.91
N HIS A 683 -6.74 8.84 33.92
CA HIS A 683 -6.47 10.06 33.17
C HIS A 683 -6.61 11.30 34.05
N GLY A 684 -5.76 12.29 33.81
CA GLY A 684 -5.95 13.65 34.33
C GLY A 684 -7.01 14.40 33.52
N PRO A 685 -6.96 15.74 33.51
CA PRO A 685 -7.73 16.55 32.57
C PRO A 685 -7.46 16.11 31.12
N LEU A 686 -8.52 16.15 30.30
CA LEU A 686 -8.48 15.80 28.89
C LEU A 686 -8.96 16.97 28.05
N TRP A 687 -8.34 17.12 26.88
CA TRP A 687 -8.68 18.13 25.89
C TRP A 687 -9.03 17.44 24.57
N HIS A 688 -10.14 17.82 23.97
CA HIS A 688 -10.52 17.31 22.66
C HIS A 688 -9.57 17.86 21.59
N VAL A 689 -9.00 16.98 20.77
CA VAL A 689 -7.99 17.30 19.75
C VAL A 689 -8.36 16.73 18.38
N GLY A 690 -9.67 16.69 18.11
CA GLY A 690 -10.22 16.32 16.81
C GLY A 690 -10.99 15.00 16.80
N SER A 691 -11.39 14.58 15.61
CA SER A 691 -12.15 13.35 15.40
C SER A 691 -11.73 12.66 14.11
N VAL A 692 -11.75 11.33 14.11
CA VAL A 692 -11.44 10.49 12.95
C VAL A 692 -12.67 9.68 12.62
N THR A 693 -13.20 9.84 11.41
CA THR A 693 -14.34 9.04 10.94
C THR A 693 -13.84 7.85 10.14
N ILE A 694 -14.19 6.65 10.60
CA ILE A 694 -13.97 5.39 9.91
C ILE A 694 -15.28 5.05 9.20
N GLY A 695 -15.35 5.46 7.93
CA GLY A 695 -16.52 5.27 7.07
C GLY A 695 -16.42 4.08 6.13
N PHE A 696 -17.52 3.84 5.42
CA PHE A 696 -17.60 2.93 4.28
C PHE A 696 -17.10 3.59 3.01
#